data_AF-A0A367LG30-F1
#
_entry.id   AF-A0A367LG30-F1
#
_cell.length_a   1.000
_cell.length_b   1.000
_cell.length_c   1.000
_cell.angle_alpha   90.00
_cell.angle_beta   90.00
_cell.angle_gamma   90.00
#
_symmetry.space_group_name_H-M   'P 1'
#
loop_
_entity.id
_entity.type
_entity.pdbx_description
1 polymer ?
#
loop_
_entity_poly.entity_id
_entity_poly.type
_entity_poly.pdbx_seq_one_letter_code
_entity_poly.pdbx_strand_id
1 'polypeptide(L)'
;MKVALLALAAASALAAPKAKMASDERVLYFLDSNPSKASIYAVPINRDGSLPGAKSVVKTKTGGVGAISKNKDGTVKTDPLFSQDSVIVKGNQLFTVNPGSNTVSRFLIPNKDPLHPKLEGEPVSSGGEFPNSIAYSEKNKLACVSNTGNKAGVQCFSVPERGPLEHMGGFMPLPVNQTSPPVGPINTVSDIVFNPSETALYVSIKGDGKGLGYLYAYRVVNGKVDPTPVISRPPGLMVDFSLTFFSDDAAVMTDAAYGASYLALGKDLSATVSKKIEIPGQNATCWSVYSPAFNAVYVTDVKSPNITTLDPTSGEIKFVSPGDKKAMGSVDAIADRSWLYVLQAIPAIARFDLRGSDNGRMKPPTVQKIVGEILPAQGGVAFAKEARDLLIECCVEFITLISSEANEISEKEAKKTIACDHITKALEQLGFSDYVPAVLEAAAEHKEVQKGREKKADKFANSPPGRSLPVAAMGQEESMLVGDSVSSESLSARTLAAVASYINSPPRKRVVVLTGAGISTAAGIPDFRSPKTGLYSNLARLDLPHAEAVFDISYFRNRPEPFYALARELYPGKFHPTVSHAFIALLAKKGLLQMLFTQNIDCLERAAGVPEDRIVEAHGSFATQRCIDCKTTFPDDEMRGCVFDGKVPRCDCGGIVKPDIVFFGESLPRDFEQKAFNVAMADIVLILGTSLSVYPFAGLPEMATRGKPRVLLNMERVGRIGSRPDDVLEIGSCDEGTRKLADALGWREELETLWRQVVGEEEAEKQLQRRASVDEDAEDEMQRLTEGIEEALRLEEADDRPCSSRGEEDQSRAAERAEAKLSSPPHDGADDGGDGDEGKRV
;
A
#
# COMPACT_ATOMS: atom_id res chain seq x y z
N MET A 1 37.03 -41.40 -2.96
CA MET A 1 35.82 -40.96 -3.70
C MET A 1 34.58 -41.85 -3.53
N LYS A 2 34.67 -43.18 -3.28
CA LYS A 2 33.50 -43.99 -2.85
C LYS A 2 33.25 -44.04 -1.32
N VAL A 3 34.23 -43.64 -0.50
CA VAL A 3 34.07 -43.53 0.97
C VAL A 3 33.49 -42.15 1.39
N ALA A 4 33.68 -41.11 0.58
CA ALA A 4 33.09 -39.79 0.83
C ALA A 4 31.57 -39.73 0.54
N LEU A 5 31.07 -40.61 -0.33
CA LEU A 5 29.64 -40.72 -0.62
C LEU A 5 28.85 -41.51 0.46
N LEU A 6 29.51 -42.34 1.27
CA LEU A 6 28.86 -43.03 2.40
C LEU A 6 28.81 -42.15 3.67
N ALA A 7 29.71 -41.18 3.81
CA ALA A 7 29.69 -40.24 4.92
C ALA A 7 28.58 -39.18 4.82
N LEU A 8 28.16 -38.79 3.59
CA LEU A 8 27.03 -37.87 3.41
C LEU A 8 25.66 -38.53 3.64
N ALA A 9 25.54 -39.85 3.51
CA ALA A 9 24.29 -40.57 3.74
C ALA A 9 24.06 -40.89 5.24
N ALA A 10 25.09 -40.82 6.09
CA ALA A 10 25.01 -41.12 7.52
C ALA A 10 24.87 -39.88 8.43
N ALA A 11 25.05 -38.66 7.90
CA ALA A 11 24.90 -37.41 8.66
C ALA A 11 23.46 -36.87 8.70
N SER A 12 22.50 -37.52 8.02
CA SER A 12 21.08 -37.12 8.01
C SER A 12 20.27 -37.75 9.17
N ALA A 13 20.91 -38.51 10.05
CA ALA A 13 20.25 -39.28 11.11
C ALA A 13 20.75 -38.92 12.51
N LEU A 14 20.71 -37.64 12.88
CA LEU A 14 20.67 -37.23 14.29
C LEU A 14 19.56 -36.18 14.44
N ALA A 15 18.46 -36.64 15.02
CA ALA A 15 17.25 -35.88 15.27
C ALA A 15 17.52 -34.70 16.21
N ALA A 16 17.37 -33.48 15.69
CA ALA A 16 16.94 -32.36 16.51
C ALA A 16 15.47 -32.62 16.93
N PRO A 17 15.07 -32.25 18.15
CA PRO A 17 13.75 -32.60 18.67
C PRO A 17 12.66 -32.02 17.77
N LYS A 18 11.77 -32.91 17.29
CA LYS A 18 10.59 -32.55 16.53
C LYS A 18 9.74 -31.56 17.32
N ALA A 19 9.88 -30.27 17.05
CA ALA A 19 8.73 -29.38 17.10
C ALA A 19 7.76 -29.91 16.02
N LYS A 20 6.58 -30.38 16.43
CA LYS A 20 5.52 -30.79 15.52
C LYS A 20 5.13 -29.58 14.65
N MET A 21 5.68 -29.48 13.45
CA MET A 21 5.11 -28.64 12.39
C MET A 21 3.75 -29.24 12.02
N ALA A 22 2.67 -28.55 12.35
CA ALA A 22 1.38 -28.75 11.69
C ALA A 22 1.57 -28.48 10.19
N SER A 23 0.89 -29.25 9.33
CA SER A 23 1.00 -29.10 7.87
C SER A 23 0.53 -27.70 7.46
N ASP A 24 1.38 -26.95 6.77
CA ASP A 24 1.12 -25.61 6.23
C ASP A 24 0.24 -25.65 4.95
N GLU A 25 -0.57 -26.70 4.80
CA GLU A 25 -1.49 -26.89 3.67
C GLU A 25 -2.77 -26.08 3.90
N ARG A 26 -3.09 -25.21 2.96
CA ARG A 26 -4.22 -24.27 3.02
C ARG A 26 -5.20 -24.58 1.90
N VAL A 27 -6.49 -24.48 2.17
CA VAL A 27 -7.56 -24.91 1.26
C VAL A 27 -8.75 -23.95 1.34
N LEU A 28 -9.27 -23.53 0.19
CA LEU A 28 -10.57 -22.86 0.08
C LEU A 28 -11.67 -23.89 -0.13
N TYR A 29 -12.81 -23.70 0.52
CA TYR A 29 -13.99 -24.55 0.34
C TYR A 29 -15.14 -23.73 -0.23
N PHE A 30 -15.83 -24.26 -1.25
CA PHE A 30 -17.04 -23.65 -1.79
C PHE A 30 -18.11 -24.70 -2.09
N LEU A 31 -19.37 -24.29 -1.99
CA LEU A 31 -20.54 -25.12 -2.25
C LEU A 31 -21.02 -24.96 -3.69
N ASP A 32 -21.34 -26.07 -4.38
CA ASP A 32 -22.18 -25.99 -5.58
C ASP A 32 -23.68 -26.07 -5.24
N SER A 33 -24.49 -25.37 -6.02
CA SER A 33 -25.96 -25.40 -5.89
C SER A 33 -26.60 -26.40 -6.84
N ASN A 34 -25.92 -27.51 -7.14
CA ASN A 34 -26.38 -28.49 -8.12
C ASN A 34 -27.69 -29.17 -7.68
N PRO A 35 -28.81 -29.01 -8.43
CA PRO A 35 -30.11 -29.56 -8.06
C PRO A 35 -30.24 -31.08 -8.13
N SER A 36 -29.22 -31.79 -8.60
CA SER A 36 -29.18 -33.26 -8.56
C SER A 36 -28.47 -33.77 -7.31
N LYS A 37 -27.27 -33.25 -7.03
CA LYS A 37 -26.43 -33.60 -5.86
C LYS A 37 -25.48 -32.45 -5.55
N ALA A 38 -25.58 -31.89 -4.35
CA ALA A 38 -24.69 -30.83 -3.90
C ALA A 38 -23.32 -31.38 -3.47
N SER A 39 -22.29 -30.55 -3.54
CA SER A 39 -20.92 -30.90 -3.20
C SER A 39 -20.12 -29.69 -2.74
N ILE A 40 -19.17 -29.95 -1.84
CA ILE A 40 -18.10 -29.03 -1.47
C ILE A 40 -16.91 -29.29 -2.40
N TYR A 41 -16.33 -28.22 -2.92
CA TYR A 41 -15.07 -28.25 -3.64
C TYR A 41 -13.99 -27.69 -2.74
N ALA A 42 -12.89 -28.42 -2.65
CA ALA A 42 -11.69 -28.04 -1.93
C ALA A 42 -10.60 -27.63 -2.93
N VAL A 43 -10.20 -26.36 -2.90
CA VAL A 43 -9.15 -25.79 -3.75
C VAL A 43 -7.89 -25.57 -2.91
N PRO A 44 -6.76 -26.23 -3.24
CA PRO A 44 -5.52 -25.96 -2.54
C PRO A 44 -5.05 -24.53 -2.77
N ILE A 45 -4.39 -23.95 -1.78
CA ILE A 45 -3.73 -22.64 -1.88
C ILE A 45 -2.23 -22.88 -1.80
N ASN A 46 -1.50 -22.46 -2.85
CA ASN A 46 -0.04 -22.53 -2.87
C ASN A 46 0.57 -21.62 -1.79
N ARG A 47 1.86 -21.82 -1.47
CA ARG A 47 2.55 -21.00 -0.44
C ARG A 47 2.53 -19.51 -0.76
N ASP A 48 2.65 -19.15 -2.04
CA ASP A 48 2.57 -17.79 -2.54
C ASP A 48 1.13 -17.24 -2.62
N GLY A 49 0.14 -18.01 -2.17
CA GLY A 49 -1.28 -17.69 -2.23
C GLY A 49 -1.95 -17.98 -3.57
N SER A 50 -1.23 -18.47 -4.59
CA SER A 50 -1.84 -18.72 -5.89
C SER A 50 -2.74 -19.96 -5.83
N LEU A 51 -3.75 -20.00 -6.71
CA LEU A 51 -4.63 -21.16 -6.85
C LEU A 51 -4.11 -22.03 -8.01
N PRO A 52 -3.85 -23.33 -7.77
CA PRO A 52 -3.44 -24.25 -8.83
C PRO A 52 -4.60 -24.51 -9.79
N GLY A 53 -4.28 -24.96 -11.01
CA GLY A 53 -5.29 -25.23 -12.03
C GLY A 53 -6.33 -26.29 -11.62
N ALA A 54 -7.47 -26.31 -12.32
CA ALA A 54 -8.67 -27.09 -12.00
C ALA A 54 -8.46 -28.59 -11.68
N LYS A 55 -7.38 -29.20 -12.20
CA LYS A 55 -7.03 -30.61 -11.92
C LYS A 55 -6.71 -30.90 -10.44
N SER A 56 -6.41 -29.86 -9.66
CA SER A 56 -6.05 -29.99 -8.24
C SER A 56 -7.24 -29.80 -7.30
N VAL A 57 -8.43 -29.51 -7.84
CA VAL A 57 -9.64 -29.29 -7.05
C VAL A 57 -10.28 -30.62 -6.71
N VAL A 58 -10.56 -30.85 -5.43
CA VAL A 58 -11.19 -32.07 -4.93
C VAL A 58 -12.68 -31.81 -4.69
N LYS A 59 -13.54 -32.71 -5.17
CA LYS A 59 -15.00 -32.64 -5.00
C LYS A 59 -15.48 -33.66 -3.98
N THR A 60 -16.15 -33.21 -2.93
CA THR A 60 -16.74 -34.06 -1.88
C THR A 60 -18.24 -33.84 -1.81
N LYS A 61 -19.03 -34.93 -1.88
CA LYS A 61 -20.49 -34.85 -1.83
C LYS A 61 -20.98 -34.43 -0.44
N THR A 62 -22.00 -33.58 -0.40
CA THR A 62 -22.66 -33.19 0.87
C THR A 62 -23.64 -34.24 1.38
N GLY A 63 -24.06 -35.17 0.51
CA GLY A 63 -25.15 -36.11 0.78
C GLY A 63 -26.54 -35.53 0.49
N GLY A 64 -26.66 -34.20 0.38
CA GLY A 64 -27.91 -33.51 0.08
C GLY A 64 -28.01 -33.03 -1.37
N VAL A 65 -29.04 -32.21 -1.62
CA VAL A 65 -29.40 -31.68 -2.93
C VAL A 65 -29.36 -30.15 -2.89
N GLY A 66 -28.70 -29.54 -3.88
CA GLY A 66 -28.66 -28.09 -4.03
C GLY A 66 -29.98 -27.55 -4.58
N ALA A 67 -30.18 -26.24 -4.54
CA ALA A 67 -31.23 -25.60 -5.32
C ALA A 67 -30.82 -24.17 -5.66
N ILE A 68 -31.49 -23.61 -6.66
CA ILE A 68 -31.15 -22.31 -7.23
C ILE A 68 -32.40 -21.42 -7.11
N SER A 69 -32.26 -20.29 -6.45
CA SER A 69 -33.30 -19.26 -6.36
C SER A 69 -33.53 -18.60 -7.71
N LYS A 70 -34.73 -18.07 -7.93
CA LYS A 70 -35.10 -17.43 -9.21
C LYS A 70 -35.27 -15.93 -9.04
N ASN A 71 -34.96 -15.15 -10.07
CA ASN A 71 -35.39 -13.76 -10.15
C ASN A 71 -36.90 -13.68 -10.42
N LYS A 72 -37.49 -12.49 -10.23
CA LYS A 72 -38.91 -12.25 -10.54
C LYS A 72 -39.25 -12.49 -12.02
N ASP A 73 -38.28 -12.30 -12.90
CA ASP A 73 -38.39 -12.56 -14.34
C ASP A 73 -38.10 -14.02 -14.72
N GLY A 74 -37.82 -14.89 -13.73
CA GLY A 74 -37.52 -16.31 -13.94
C GLY A 74 -36.06 -16.62 -14.29
N THR A 75 -35.19 -15.62 -14.45
CA THR A 75 -33.76 -15.83 -14.70
C THR A 75 -33.02 -16.33 -13.46
N VAL A 76 -31.92 -17.05 -13.68
CA VAL A 76 -31.02 -17.48 -12.60
C VAL A 76 -30.02 -16.37 -12.32
N LYS A 77 -29.90 -15.95 -11.06
CA LYS A 77 -28.91 -14.94 -10.64
C LYS A 77 -27.56 -15.61 -10.35
N THR A 78 -26.50 -14.81 -10.39
CA THR A 78 -25.13 -15.20 -10.02
C THR A 78 -25.03 -15.82 -8.63
N ASP A 79 -25.81 -15.31 -7.68
CA ASP A 79 -25.94 -15.87 -6.34
C ASP A 79 -27.21 -16.73 -6.25
N PRO A 80 -27.07 -18.06 -6.04
CA PRO A 80 -28.19 -18.98 -5.99
C PRO A 80 -28.96 -18.97 -4.66
N LEU A 81 -28.42 -18.41 -3.57
CA LEU A 81 -28.98 -18.50 -2.22
C LEU A 81 -29.49 -17.18 -1.65
N PHE A 82 -29.09 -16.05 -2.23
CA PHE A 82 -29.43 -14.71 -1.74
C PHE A 82 -28.96 -14.47 -0.30
N SER A 83 -27.84 -15.08 0.09
CA SER A 83 -27.32 -15.06 1.44
C SER A 83 -25.79 -15.01 1.52
N GLN A 84 -25.31 -14.73 2.74
CA GLN A 84 -23.92 -14.95 3.15
C GLN A 84 -23.85 -16.21 4.05
N ASP A 85 -22.65 -16.77 4.23
CA ASP A 85 -22.35 -17.86 5.18
C ASP A 85 -23.08 -19.18 4.89
N SER A 86 -23.15 -19.59 3.62
CA SER A 86 -23.66 -20.93 3.22
C SER A 86 -22.68 -22.09 3.48
N VAL A 87 -21.41 -21.75 3.72
CA VAL A 87 -20.33 -22.66 4.13
C VAL A 87 -19.55 -21.98 5.24
N ILE A 88 -19.42 -22.65 6.38
CA ILE A 88 -18.60 -22.18 7.50
C ILE A 88 -17.53 -23.21 7.83
N VAL A 89 -16.29 -22.73 7.99
CA VAL A 89 -15.15 -23.51 8.46
C VAL A 89 -14.64 -22.91 9.76
N LYS A 90 -14.58 -23.70 10.83
CA LYS A 90 -14.02 -23.27 12.12
C LYS A 90 -13.29 -24.43 12.79
N GLY A 91 -12.00 -24.22 13.08
CA GLY A 91 -11.13 -25.31 13.51
C GLY A 91 -11.05 -26.40 12.43
N ASN A 92 -11.38 -27.64 12.81
CA ASN A 92 -11.43 -28.78 11.90
C ASN A 92 -12.86 -29.16 11.48
N GLN A 93 -13.84 -28.28 11.69
CA GLN A 93 -15.24 -28.50 11.35
C GLN A 93 -15.61 -27.66 10.13
N LEU A 94 -16.34 -28.28 9.19
CA LEU A 94 -16.97 -27.59 8.06
C LEU A 94 -18.48 -27.89 8.09
N PHE A 95 -19.30 -26.86 7.93
CA PHE A 95 -20.74 -27.00 7.83
C PHE A 95 -21.25 -26.34 6.57
N THR A 96 -22.33 -26.90 6.00
CA THR A 96 -22.95 -26.35 4.79
C THR A 96 -24.42 -26.73 4.68
N VAL A 97 -25.16 -25.97 3.89
CA VAL A 97 -26.60 -26.13 3.65
C VAL A 97 -26.89 -26.86 2.34
N ASN A 98 -27.99 -27.60 2.29
CA ASN A 98 -28.51 -28.25 1.08
C ASN A 98 -29.96 -27.77 0.84
N PRO A 99 -30.14 -26.66 0.10
CA PRO A 99 -31.44 -26.01 -0.01
C PRO A 99 -32.51 -26.85 -0.71
N GLY A 100 -32.12 -27.72 -1.66
CA GLY A 100 -33.05 -28.55 -2.43
C GLY A 100 -33.58 -29.76 -1.65
N SER A 101 -32.84 -30.24 -0.66
CA SER A 101 -33.28 -31.33 0.23
C SER A 101 -33.69 -30.85 1.63
N ASN A 102 -33.66 -29.54 1.91
CA ASN A 102 -33.96 -28.96 3.23
C ASN A 102 -33.11 -29.57 4.35
N THR A 103 -31.81 -29.74 4.11
CA THR A 103 -30.89 -30.40 5.06
C THR A 103 -29.60 -29.62 5.25
N VAL A 104 -28.85 -30.00 6.28
CA VAL A 104 -27.56 -29.45 6.68
C VAL A 104 -26.55 -30.59 6.76
N SER A 105 -25.34 -30.36 6.27
CA SER A 105 -24.26 -31.34 6.30
C SER A 105 -23.09 -30.82 7.14
N ARG A 106 -22.46 -31.74 7.88
CA ARG A 106 -21.24 -31.50 8.66
C ARG A 106 -20.11 -32.34 8.11
N PHE A 107 -18.90 -31.79 8.07
CA PHE A 107 -17.69 -32.50 7.71
C PHE A 107 -16.60 -32.29 8.76
N LEU A 108 -15.79 -33.32 8.97
CA LEU A 108 -14.53 -33.23 9.67
C LEU A 108 -13.41 -33.02 8.66
N ILE A 109 -12.60 -31.98 8.85
CA ILE A 109 -11.40 -31.70 8.07
C ILE A 109 -10.22 -32.45 8.71
N PRO A 110 -9.62 -33.44 8.05
CA PRO A 110 -8.44 -34.12 8.58
C PRO A 110 -7.23 -33.18 8.65
N ASN A 111 -6.60 -33.06 9.81
CA ASN A 111 -5.44 -32.16 10.00
C ASN A 111 -4.25 -32.42 9.07
N LYS A 112 -4.15 -33.61 8.46
CA LYS A 112 -3.06 -33.98 7.54
C LYS A 112 -3.50 -34.04 6.07
N ASP A 113 -4.79 -33.83 5.82
CA ASP A 113 -5.37 -33.94 4.50
C ASP A 113 -6.61 -33.04 4.40
N PRO A 114 -6.42 -31.71 4.45
CA PRO A 114 -7.52 -30.77 4.40
C PRO A 114 -8.26 -30.82 3.05
N LEU A 115 -7.63 -31.31 1.97
CA LEU A 115 -8.29 -31.43 0.66
C LEU A 115 -9.43 -32.44 0.62
N HIS A 116 -9.47 -33.39 1.56
CA HIS A 116 -10.48 -34.44 1.61
C HIS A 116 -11.32 -34.37 2.90
N PRO A 117 -12.20 -33.35 3.03
CA PRO A 117 -13.12 -33.28 4.16
C PRO A 117 -14.03 -34.51 4.18
N LYS A 118 -14.30 -35.06 5.37
CA LYS A 118 -15.09 -36.29 5.54
C LYS A 118 -16.47 -35.95 6.07
N LEU A 119 -17.52 -36.35 5.36
CA LEU A 119 -18.90 -36.17 5.78
C LEU A 119 -19.15 -36.94 7.09
N GLU A 120 -19.66 -36.24 8.10
CA GLU A 120 -19.92 -36.76 9.45
C GLU A 120 -21.41 -37.09 9.58
N GLY A 121 -21.77 -38.34 9.29
CA GLY A 121 -23.15 -38.82 9.32
C GLY A 121 -23.97 -38.41 8.08
N GLU A 122 -25.27 -38.73 8.10
CA GLU A 122 -26.19 -38.32 7.03
C GLU A 122 -26.65 -36.87 7.22
N PRO A 123 -27.00 -36.14 6.15
CA PRO A 123 -27.56 -34.80 6.25
C PRO A 123 -28.79 -34.76 7.15
N VAL A 124 -28.87 -33.75 8.01
CA VAL A 124 -29.95 -33.60 9.00
C VAL A 124 -30.93 -32.53 8.52
N SER A 125 -32.23 -32.70 8.80
CA SER A 125 -33.26 -31.72 8.45
C SER A 125 -32.93 -30.35 9.02
N SER A 126 -33.05 -29.29 8.20
CA SER A 126 -32.87 -27.91 8.64
C SER A 126 -34.06 -27.37 9.46
N GLY A 127 -35.11 -28.18 9.67
CA GLY A 127 -36.34 -27.80 10.37
C GLY A 127 -37.30 -26.91 9.55
N GLY A 128 -36.79 -26.13 8.60
CA GLY A 128 -37.53 -25.27 7.69
C GLY A 128 -37.39 -25.68 6.21
N GLU A 129 -37.70 -24.75 5.31
CA GLU A 129 -37.53 -24.92 3.86
C GLU A 129 -36.47 -23.96 3.31
N PHE A 130 -35.69 -24.45 2.34
CA PHE A 130 -34.62 -23.70 1.68
C PHE A 130 -33.60 -23.10 2.68
N PRO A 131 -32.84 -23.95 3.40
CA PRO A 131 -31.74 -23.47 4.23
C PRO A 131 -30.69 -22.74 3.39
N ASN A 132 -30.31 -21.54 3.82
CA ASN A 132 -29.48 -20.66 3.00
C ASN A 132 -28.23 -20.10 3.71
N SER A 133 -28.20 -20.07 5.04
CA SER A 133 -27.04 -19.63 5.82
C SER A 133 -26.92 -20.44 7.10
N ILE A 134 -25.69 -20.58 7.61
CA ILE A 134 -25.35 -21.38 8.80
C ILE A 134 -24.30 -20.67 9.65
N ALA A 135 -24.51 -20.66 10.98
CA ALA A 135 -23.56 -20.17 11.96
C ALA A 135 -23.06 -21.31 12.86
N TYR A 136 -21.80 -21.25 13.29
CA TYR A 136 -21.24 -22.19 14.26
C TYR A 136 -20.50 -21.49 15.41
N SER A 137 -20.91 -21.83 16.63
CA SER A 137 -20.28 -21.44 17.88
C SER A 137 -19.42 -22.59 18.41
N GLU A 138 -18.11 -22.40 18.39
CA GLU A 138 -17.16 -23.40 18.89
C GLU A 138 -17.16 -23.48 20.41
N LYS A 139 -17.38 -22.34 21.08
CA LYS A 139 -17.46 -22.20 22.54
C LYS A 139 -18.66 -22.96 23.10
N ASN A 140 -19.80 -22.84 22.44
CA ASN A 140 -21.06 -23.46 22.88
C ASN A 140 -21.33 -24.82 22.22
N LYS A 141 -20.48 -25.27 21.28
CA LYS A 141 -20.68 -26.49 20.48
C LYS A 141 -22.06 -26.53 19.83
N LEU A 142 -22.39 -25.43 19.16
CA LEU A 142 -23.74 -25.13 18.71
C LEU A 142 -23.70 -24.62 17.27
N ALA A 143 -24.46 -25.24 16.37
CA ALA A 143 -24.69 -24.77 15.01
C ALA A 143 -26.13 -24.31 14.86
N CYS A 144 -26.38 -23.21 14.14
CA CYS A 144 -27.73 -22.73 13.85
C CYS A 144 -27.86 -22.39 12.38
N VAL A 145 -28.99 -22.75 11.79
CA VAL A 145 -29.27 -22.60 10.35
C VAL A 145 -30.49 -21.75 10.15
N SER A 146 -30.41 -20.81 9.21
CA SER A 146 -31.56 -20.06 8.73
C SER A 146 -32.19 -20.74 7.52
N ASN A 147 -33.52 -20.66 7.47
CA ASN A 147 -34.36 -21.13 6.38
C ASN A 147 -35.17 -19.94 5.86
N THR A 148 -35.24 -19.77 4.53
CA THR A 148 -35.90 -18.62 3.90
C THR A 148 -37.09 -18.96 3.02
N GLY A 149 -37.40 -20.25 2.83
CA GLY A 149 -38.51 -20.74 2.01
C GLY A 149 -39.90 -20.46 2.58
N ASN A 150 -40.93 -21.23 2.19
CA ASN A 150 -42.29 -21.04 2.73
C ASN A 150 -42.33 -21.25 4.25
N LYS A 151 -41.48 -22.16 4.74
CA LYS A 151 -41.27 -22.40 6.17
C LYS A 151 -39.97 -21.75 6.62
N ALA A 152 -40.00 -20.42 6.75
CA ALA A 152 -38.85 -19.63 7.16
C ALA A 152 -38.67 -19.61 8.68
N GLY A 153 -37.41 -19.66 9.12
CA GLY A 153 -37.07 -19.72 10.54
C GLY A 153 -35.67 -20.24 10.81
N VAL A 154 -35.29 -20.26 12.08
CA VAL A 154 -34.00 -20.76 12.56
C VAL A 154 -34.18 -22.09 13.27
N GLN A 155 -33.29 -23.03 12.97
CA GLN A 155 -33.14 -24.28 13.70
C GLN A 155 -31.70 -24.41 14.20
N CYS A 156 -31.55 -24.75 15.48
CA CYS A 156 -30.25 -24.98 16.09
C CYS A 156 -30.00 -26.47 16.38
N PHE A 157 -28.72 -26.80 16.51
CA PHE A 157 -28.20 -28.16 16.66
C PHE A 157 -27.05 -28.19 17.66
N SER A 158 -27.03 -29.19 18.54
CA SER A 158 -25.80 -29.51 19.27
C SER A 158 -24.81 -30.19 18.34
N VAL A 159 -23.54 -29.86 18.51
CA VAL A 159 -22.42 -30.37 17.71
C VAL A 159 -21.55 -31.27 18.59
N PRO A 160 -21.80 -32.60 18.59
CA PRO A 160 -20.99 -33.52 19.38
C PRO A 160 -19.56 -33.63 18.81
N GLU A 161 -18.61 -34.08 19.62
CA GLU A 161 -17.22 -34.28 19.16
C GLU A 161 -17.11 -35.25 17.97
N ARG A 162 -18.01 -36.24 17.90
CA ARG A 162 -18.14 -37.22 16.81
C ARG A 162 -19.61 -37.55 16.61
N GLY A 163 -19.99 -37.88 15.37
CA GLY A 163 -21.38 -38.26 15.04
C GLY A 163 -22.19 -37.11 14.42
N PRO A 164 -23.47 -37.34 14.11
CA PRO A 164 -24.27 -36.37 13.36
C PRO A 164 -24.62 -35.14 14.21
N LEU A 165 -25.15 -34.10 13.55
CA LEU A 165 -25.81 -32.99 14.22
C LEU A 165 -27.08 -33.47 14.93
N GLU A 166 -27.34 -32.96 16.13
CA GLU A 166 -28.52 -33.32 16.90
C GLU A 166 -29.43 -32.10 17.06
N HIS A 167 -30.72 -32.24 16.76
CA HIS A 167 -31.67 -31.13 16.90
C HIS A 167 -31.71 -30.61 18.35
N MET A 168 -31.64 -29.29 18.49
CA MET A 168 -31.70 -28.63 19.79
C MET A 168 -32.69 -27.47 19.78
N GLY A 169 -33.54 -27.43 20.82
CA GLY A 169 -34.55 -26.39 20.96
C GLY A 169 -35.70 -26.54 19.96
N GLY A 170 -36.65 -25.59 20.02
CA GLY A 170 -37.74 -25.49 19.06
C GLY A 170 -37.31 -24.72 17.81
N PHE A 171 -38.04 -24.93 16.71
CA PHE A 171 -37.93 -24.09 15.51
C PHE A 171 -38.36 -22.66 15.84
N MET A 172 -37.54 -21.67 15.50
CA MET A 172 -37.80 -20.24 15.76
C MET A 172 -38.29 -19.58 14.46
N PRO A 173 -39.61 -19.34 14.29
CA PRO A 173 -40.14 -18.81 13.03
C PRO A 173 -39.69 -17.38 12.78
N LEU A 174 -39.48 -17.04 11.51
CA LEU A 174 -39.17 -15.67 11.07
C LEU A 174 -40.32 -15.13 10.19
N PRO A 175 -40.59 -13.82 10.18
CA PRO A 175 -41.71 -13.23 9.45
C PRO A 175 -41.39 -13.04 7.95
N VAL A 176 -40.91 -14.10 7.30
CA VAL A 176 -40.55 -14.10 5.88
C VAL A 176 -41.68 -14.74 5.09
N ASN A 177 -42.12 -14.05 4.03
CA ASN A 177 -43.17 -14.52 3.13
C ASN A 177 -42.58 -14.74 1.74
N GLN A 178 -42.16 -15.97 1.47
CA GLN A 178 -41.44 -16.37 0.26
C GLN A 178 -41.93 -17.73 -0.24
N THR A 179 -41.56 -18.05 -1.48
CA THR A 179 -41.80 -19.37 -2.08
C THR A 179 -40.61 -20.32 -1.83
N SER A 180 -40.73 -21.59 -2.22
CA SER A 180 -39.62 -22.55 -2.20
C SER A 180 -39.50 -23.22 -3.57
N PRO A 181 -38.47 -22.90 -4.37
CA PRO A 181 -37.35 -21.98 -4.09
C PRO A 181 -37.80 -20.50 -4.00
N PRO A 182 -37.10 -19.64 -3.23
CA PRO A 182 -37.40 -18.21 -3.13
C PRO A 182 -37.32 -17.47 -4.48
N VAL A 183 -38.08 -16.37 -4.58
CA VAL A 183 -38.12 -15.50 -5.76
C VAL A 183 -37.67 -14.09 -5.44
N GLY A 184 -36.55 -13.69 -6.05
CA GLY A 184 -35.87 -12.43 -5.82
C GLY A 184 -35.19 -12.37 -4.44
N PRO A 185 -34.20 -11.47 -4.27
CA PRO A 185 -33.48 -11.36 -3.02
C PRO A 185 -34.31 -10.68 -1.92
N ILE A 186 -35.26 -9.81 -2.26
CA ILE A 186 -36.03 -9.06 -1.26
C ILE A 186 -36.90 -9.99 -0.39
N ASN A 187 -37.12 -9.61 0.86
CA ASN A 187 -37.91 -10.41 1.81
C ASN A 187 -37.38 -11.85 1.95
N THR A 188 -36.06 -12.03 2.00
CA THR A 188 -35.40 -13.33 2.29
C THR A 188 -34.49 -13.18 3.51
N VAL A 189 -34.20 -14.29 4.18
CA VAL A 189 -33.18 -14.27 5.25
C VAL A 189 -31.82 -14.05 4.62
N SER A 190 -31.03 -13.15 5.19
CA SER A 190 -29.78 -12.69 4.59
C SER A 190 -28.57 -13.40 5.13
N ASP A 191 -28.48 -13.47 6.45
CA ASP A 191 -27.30 -13.98 7.13
C ASP A 191 -27.68 -14.47 8.53
N ILE A 192 -26.93 -15.43 9.04
CA ILE A 192 -27.00 -15.89 10.43
C ILE A 192 -25.59 -16.03 10.98
N VAL A 193 -25.30 -15.33 12.07
CA VAL A 193 -23.92 -15.22 12.59
C VAL A 193 -23.91 -15.02 14.10
N PHE A 194 -22.93 -15.60 14.80
CA PHE A 194 -22.70 -15.32 16.21
C PHE A 194 -21.82 -14.08 16.37
N ASN A 195 -22.07 -13.27 17.39
CA ASN A 195 -21.12 -12.22 17.75
C ASN A 195 -19.76 -12.82 18.19
N PRO A 196 -18.65 -12.05 18.18
CA PRO A 196 -17.33 -12.55 18.49
C PRO A 196 -17.19 -13.31 19.83
N SER A 197 -17.87 -12.89 20.89
CA SER A 197 -17.86 -13.59 22.19
C SER A 197 -18.75 -14.84 22.25
N GLU A 198 -19.51 -15.10 21.19
CA GLU A 198 -20.48 -16.19 21.06
C GLU A 198 -21.53 -16.19 22.19
N THR A 199 -21.97 -14.99 22.56
CA THR A 199 -22.98 -14.73 23.59
C THR A 199 -24.36 -14.39 23.00
N ALA A 200 -24.41 -14.07 21.70
CA ALA A 200 -25.63 -13.79 20.98
C ALA A 200 -25.55 -14.30 19.53
N LEU A 201 -26.70 -14.71 19.00
CA LEU A 201 -26.92 -15.13 17.63
C LEU A 201 -27.73 -14.06 16.90
N TYR A 202 -27.23 -13.57 15.79
CA TYR A 202 -27.90 -12.55 14.98
C TYR A 202 -28.41 -13.15 13.68
N VAL A 203 -29.60 -12.74 13.26
CA VAL A 203 -30.23 -13.13 12.00
C VAL A 203 -30.76 -11.88 11.31
N SER A 204 -30.28 -11.61 10.11
CA SER A 204 -30.72 -10.48 9.29
C SER A 204 -31.73 -10.93 8.23
N ILE A 205 -32.69 -10.06 7.92
CA ILE A 205 -33.76 -10.33 6.94
C ILE A 205 -33.92 -9.10 6.08
N LYS A 206 -33.69 -9.27 4.77
CA LYS A 206 -33.87 -8.23 3.75
C LYS A 206 -35.25 -7.62 3.85
N GLY A 207 -35.29 -6.29 3.81
CA GLY A 207 -36.52 -5.57 3.51
C GLY A 207 -37.08 -5.90 2.12
N ASP A 208 -38.28 -5.40 1.85
CA ASP A 208 -38.99 -5.56 0.57
C ASP A 208 -38.63 -4.46 -0.45
N GLY A 209 -37.68 -3.58 -0.12
CA GLY A 209 -37.31 -2.39 -0.88
C GLY A 209 -38.19 -1.16 -0.64
N LYS A 210 -39.25 -1.27 0.18
CA LYS A 210 -40.11 -0.15 0.61
C LYS A 210 -40.16 -0.01 2.14
N GLY A 211 -40.10 -1.13 2.86
CA GLY A 211 -40.03 -1.24 4.31
C GLY A 211 -38.64 -1.68 4.77
N LEU A 212 -38.34 -1.39 6.04
CA LEU A 212 -37.07 -1.72 6.67
C LEU A 212 -36.91 -3.23 6.83
N GLY A 213 -35.68 -3.71 6.67
CA GLY A 213 -35.28 -5.06 7.07
C GLY A 213 -35.42 -5.30 8.58
N TYR A 214 -35.10 -6.52 8.98
CA TYR A 214 -35.14 -6.93 10.38
C TYR A 214 -33.79 -7.48 10.82
N LEU A 215 -33.41 -7.15 12.06
CA LEU A 215 -32.31 -7.81 12.73
C LEU A 215 -32.81 -8.45 14.02
N TYR A 216 -32.80 -9.77 14.06
CA TYR A 216 -33.17 -10.59 15.21
C TYR A 216 -31.91 -10.95 15.97
N ALA A 217 -31.86 -10.63 17.26
CA ALA A 217 -30.75 -10.98 18.13
C ALA A 217 -31.24 -11.88 19.27
N TYR A 218 -30.76 -13.12 19.30
CA TYR A 218 -31.12 -14.11 20.31
C TYR A 218 -29.97 -14.28 21.30
N ARG A 219 -30.27 -14.32 22.61
CA ARG A 219 -29.26 -14.58 23.64
C ARG A 219 -28.82 -16.03 23.61
N VAL A 220 -27.53 -16.27 23.80
CA VAL A 220 -26.98 -17.61 24.05
C VAL A 220 -26.72 -17.77 25.54
N VAL A 221 -27.47 -18.66 26.19
CA VAL A 221 -27.40 -18.90 27.62
C VAL A 221 -27.18 -20.39 27.86
N ASN A 222 -26.13 -20.73 28.60
CA ASN A 222 -25.78 -22.12 28.95
C ASN A 222 -25.72 -23.06 27.73
N GLY A 223 -25.09 -22.59 26.63
CA GLY A 223 -24.93 -23.36 25.41
C GLY A 223 -26.20 -23.53 24.57
N LYS A 224 -27.27 -22.76 24.85
CA LYS A 224 -28.53 -22.81 24.11
C LYS A 224 -28.97 -21.41 23.68
N VAL A 225 -29.64 -21.32 22.54
CA VAL A 225 -30.28 -20.08 22.09
C VAL A 225 -31.62 -19.92 22.81
N ASP A 226 -31.82 -18.79 23.47
CA ASP A 226 -33.13 -18.36 23.98
C ASP A 226 -34.03 -18.04 22.79
N PRO A 227 -35.23 -18.64 22.67
CA PRO A 227 -36.12 -18.42 21.53
C PRO A 227 -36.77 -17.03 21.50
N THR A 228 -36.52 -16.17 22.49
CA THR A 228 -37.06 -14.81 22.58
C THR A 228 -36.05 -13.79 22.04
N PRO A 229 -36.21 -13.30 20.79
CA PRO A 229 -35.27 -12.36 20.21
C PRO A 229 -35.53 -10.93 20.69
N VAL A 230 -34.46 -10.13 20.70
CA VAL A 230 -34.56 -8.68 20.58
C VAL A 230 -34.61 -8.34 19.09
N ILE A 231 -35.69 -7.68 18.67
CA ILE A 231 -35.93 -7.36 17.26
C ILE A 231 -35.63 -5.88 17.03
N SER A 232 -34.66 -5.61 16.17
CA SER A 232 -34.29 -4.26 15.77
C SER A 232 -34.69 -4.00 14.31
N ARG A 233 -35.15 -2.77 14.03
CA ARG A 233 -35.42 -2.29 12.66
C ARG A 233 -34.75 -0.91 12.45
N PRO A 234 -33.41 -0.87 12.38
CA PRO A 234 -32.70 0.39 12.23
C PRO A 234 -33.16 1.15 10.96
N PRO A 235 -33.41 2.47 11.06
CA PRO A 235 -33.75 3.27 9.88
C PRO A 235 -32.64 3.21 8.82
N GLY A 236 -33.04 3.09 7.56
CA GLY A 236 -32.10 3.09 6.43
C GLY A 236 -31.59 1.73 5.99
N LEU A 237 -31.92 0.63 6.68
CA LEU A 237 -31.68 -0.74 6.19
C LEU A 237 -32.85 -1.18 5.31
N MET A 238 -32.68 -1.12 3.99
CA MET A 238 -33.71 -1.40 2.99
C MET A 238 -33.57 -2.79 2.37
N VAL A 239 -32.35 -3.17 2.02
CA VAL A 239 -32.02 -4.47 1.40
C VAL A 239 -30.72 -5.00 2.00
N ASP A 240 -30.73 -5.15 3.33
CA ASP A 240 -29.61 -5.63 4.15
C ASP A 240 -29.18 -7.06 3.75
N PHE A 241 -27.89 -7.29 3.51
CA PHE A 241 -27.43 -8.55 2.93
C PHE A 241 -26.47 -9.35 3.83
N SER A 242 -25.37 -8.77 4.29
CA SER A 242 -24.38 -9.47 5.11
C SER A 242 -24.15 -8.76 6.43
N LEU A 243 -23.86 -9.49 7.50
CA LEU A 243 -23.54 -8.94 8.80
C LEU A 243 -22.15 -9.39 9.27
N THR A 244 -21.17 -8.49 9.17
CA THR A 244 -19.78 -8.79 9.52
C THR A 244 -19.38 -8.07 10.79
N PHE A 245 -19.08 -8.85 11.84
CA PHE A 245 -18.58 -8.36 13.11
C PHE A 245 -17.08 -8.08 13.09
N PHE A 246 -16.66 -7.05 13.82
CA PHE A 246 -15.24 -6.80 14.16
C PHE A 246 -15.05 -6.54 15.67
N SER A 247 -16.13 -6.27 16.41
CA SER A 247 -16.20 -6.35 17.88
C SER A 247 -17.61 -6.80 18.32
N ASP A 248 -17.81 -7.09 19.61
CA ASP A 248 -19.14 -7.50 20.11
C ASP A 248 -20.21 -6.40 20.02
N ASP A 249 -19.78 -5.15 20.02
CA ASP A 249 -20.61 -3.95 20.04
C ASP A 249 -20.68 -3.23 18.69
N ALA A 250 -19.98 -3.74 17.67
CA ALA A 250 -19.97 -3.10 16.36
C ALA A 250 -19.77 -4.09 15.20
N ALA A 251 -20.52 -3.82 14.14
CA ALA A 251 -20.54 -4.63 12.92
C ALA A 251 -20.80 -3.76 11.69
N VAL A 252 -20.44 -4.26 10.51
CA VAL A 252 -20.82 -3.68 9.22
C VAL A 252 -21.92 -4.55 8.63
N MET A 253 -22.99 -3.90 8.20
CA MET A 253 -24.08 -4.50 7.45
C MET A 253 -24.06 -3.96 6.03
N THR A 254 -23.93 -4.81 5.01
CA THR A 254 -24.09 -4.35 3.62
C THR A 254 -25.55 -4.15 3.26
N ASP A 255 -25.83 -3.22 2.36
CA ASP A 255 -27.18 -2.96 1.85
C ASP A 255 -27.13 -2.74 0.34
N ALA A 256 -27.80 -3.62 -0.41
CA ALA A 256 -27.78 -3.60 -1.86
C ALA A 256 -28.44 -2.35 -2.48
N ALA A 257 -29.15 -1.54 -1.69
CA ALA A 257 -29.75 -0.30 -2.16
C ALA A 257 -28.75 0.87 -2.25
N TYR A 258 -27.69 0.90 -1.43
CA TYR A 258 -26.77 2.06 -1.38
C TYR A 258 -25.32 1.76 -1.00
N GLY A 259 -24.99 0.59 -0.46
CA GLY A 259 -23.62 0.26 -0.06
C GLY A 259 -23.54 -0.54 1.24
N ALA A 260 -23.30 0.16 2.36
CA ALA A 260 -23.17 -0.47 3.67
C ALA A 260 -23.59 0.48 4.82
N SER A 261 -23.86 -0.07 5.98
CA SER A 261 -24.15 0.64 7.21
C SER A 261 -23.31 0.09 8.35
N TYR A 262 -22.75 0.99 9.12
CA TYR A 262 -22.10 0.66 10.38
C TYR A 262 -23.16 0.55 11.47
N LEU A 263 -23.14 -0.56 12.19
CA LEU A 263 -24.07 -0.86 13.27
C LEU A 263 -23.38 -0.71 14.62
N ALA A 264 -24.04 -0.01 15.54
CA ALA A 264 -23.74 -0.04 16.96
C ALA A 264 -24.73 -1.00 17.66
N LEU A 265 -24.19 -1.95 18.42
CA LEU A 265 -24.93 -3.01 19.08
C LEU A 265 -24.90 -2.80 20.60
N GLY A 266 -26.07 -2.59 21.18
CA GLY A 266 -26.23 -2.38 22.61
C GLY A 266 -26.03 -3.67 23.42
N LYS A 267 -25.72 -3.51 24.72
CA LYS A 267 -25.63 -4.63 25.67
C LYS A 267 -26.95 -5.39 25.83
N ASP A 268 -28.06 -4.71 25.53
CA ASP A 268 -29.40 -5.29 25.50
C ASP A 268 -29.67 -6.06 24.20
N LEU A 269 -28.71 -6.14 23.27
CA LEU A 269 -28.80 -6.71 21.91
C LEU A 269 -29.59 -5.86 20.91
N SER A 270 -30.00 -4.65 21.28
CA SER A 270 -30.57 -3.71 20.32
C SER A 270 -29.51 -3.28 19.30
N ALA A 271 -29.92 -3.04 18.06
CA ALA A 271 -29.03 -2.58 17.00
C ALA A 271 -29.51 -1.24 16.47
N THR A 272 -28.55 -0.36 16.18
CA THR A 272 -28.80 0.96 15.58
C THR A 272 -27.78 1.22 14.47
N VAL A 273 -28.21 1.93 13.43
CA VAL A 273 -27.28 2.41 12.40
C VAL A 273 -26.60 3.65 12.97
N SER A 274 -25.29 3.55 13.21
CA SER A 274 -24.49 4.70 13.68
C SER A 274 -24.00 5.55 12.50
N LYS A 275 -23.71 4.92 11.35
CA LYS A 275 -23.25 5.61 10.14
C LYS A 275 -23.69 4.87 8.89
N LYS A 276 -24.27 5.60 7.94
CA LYS A 276 -24.56 5.11 6.59
C LYS A 276 -23.33 5.32 5.69
N ILE A 277 -22.96 4.33 4.90
CA ILE A 277 -21.81 4.34 4.00
C ILE A 277 -22.33 4.17 2.57
N GLU A 278 -22.39 5.27 1.83
CA GLU A 278 -22.77 5.26 0.42
C GLU A 278 -21.53 4.95 -0.42
N ILE A 279 -21.56 3.81 -1.12
CA ILE A 279 -20.41 3.35 -1.90
C ILE A 279 -20.52 3.93 -3.32
N PRO A 280 -19.56 4.76 -3.77
CA PRO A 280 -19.61 5.39 -5.09
C PRO A 280 -19.63 4.34 -6.21
N GLY A 281 -20.56 4.48 -7.15
CA GLY A 281 -20.67 3.58 -8.30
C GLY A 281 -21.15 2.17 -7.95
N GLN A 282 -21.64 1.93 -6.73
CA GLN A 282 -22.28 0.66 -6.38
C GLN A 282 -23.54 0.44 -7.20
N ASN A 283 -23.87 -0.83 -7.42
CA ASN A 283 -25.03 -1.25 -8.19
C ASN A 283 -25.87 -2.28 -7.41
N ALA A 284 -25.21 -3.15 -6.65
CA ALA A 284 -25.81 -3.99 -5.61
C ALA A 284 -24.71 -4.58 -4.71
N THR A 285 -24.25 -3.81 -3.73
CA THR A 285 -23.29 -4.27 -2.70
C THR A 285 -23.95 -5.30 -1.79
N CYS A 286 -23.35 -6.48 -1.65
CA CYS A 286 -23.98 -7.61 -0.98
C CYS A 286 -23.08 -8.29 0.06
N TRP A 287 -21.84 -8.67 -0.25
CA TRP A 287 -21.02 -9.44 0.69
C TRP A 287 -20.01 -8.58 1.42
N SER A 288 -19.64 -9.01 2.62
CA SER A 288 -18.58 -8.38 3.39
C SER A 288 -17.73 -9.40 4.13
N VAL A 289 -16.45 -9.08 4.29
CA VAL A 289 -15.51 -9.89 5.07
C VAL A 289 -14.56 -8.99 5.86
N TYR A 290 -14.36 -9.31 7.13
CA TYR A 290 -13.40 -8.63 7.99
C TYR A 290 -12.06 -9.37 8.00
N SER A 291 -10.97 -8.62 7.82
CA SER A 291 -9.61 -9.11 8.01
C SER A 291 -9.03 -8.54 9.31
N PRO A 292 -8.89 -9.35 10.37
CA PRO A 292 -8.24 -8.92 11.61
C PRO A 292 -6.77 -8.51 11.39
N ALA A 293 -6.09 -9.15 10.44
CA ALA A 293 -4.68 -8.90 10.16
C ALA A 293 -4.43 -7.49 9.59
N PHE A 294 -5.38 -6.94 8.84
CA PHE A 294 -5.30 -5.60 8.23
C PHE A 294 -6.22 -4.59 8.88
N ASN A 295 -7.01 -5.03 9.88
CA ASN A 295 -8.09 -4.26 10.49
C ASN A 295 -8.92 -3.50 9.44
N ALA A 296 -9.48 -4.26 8.49
CA ALA A 296 -10.21 -3.74 7.34
C ALA A 296 -11.40 -4.64 6.99
N VAL A 297 -12.51 -4.03 6.57
CA VAL A 297 -13.67 -4.76 6.04
C VAL A 297 -13.70 -4.59 4.52
N TYR A 298 -13.73 -5.69 3.79
CA TYR A 298 -13.84 -5.68 2.33
C TYR A 298 -15.27 -5.99 1.95
N VAL A 299 -15.86 -5.16 1.09
CA VAL A 299 -17.23 -5.34 0.61
C VAL A 299 -17.25 -5.51 -0.90
N THR A 300 -18.14 -6.38 -1.38
CA THR A 300 -18.21 -6.74 -2.81
C THR A 300 -19.60 -6.51 -3.38
N ASP A 301 -19.64 -6.26 -4.69
CA ASP A 301 -20.85 -5.93 -5.42
C ASP A 301 -21.12 -6.95 -6.53
N VAL A 302 -22.35 -7.48 -6.58
CA VAL A 302 -22.70 -8.55 -7.53
C VAL A 302 -22.64 -8.12 -8.99
N LYS A 303 -22.63 -6.82 -9.28
CA LYS A 303 -22.57 -6.24 -10.64
C LYS A 303 -21.32 -5.39 -10.89
N SER A 304 -20.46 -5.23 -9.90
CA SER A 304 -19.19 -4.52 -10.04
C SER A 304 -18.05 -5.41 -9.53
N PRO A 305 -17.01 -5.66 -10.32
CA PRO A 305 -15.91 -6.51 -9.90
C PRO A 305 -15.02 -5.83 -8.84
N ASN A 306 -15.23 -4.54 -8.60
CA ASN A 306 -14.46 -3.76 -7.64
C ASN A 306 -14.70 -4.21 -6.20
N ILE A 307 -13.66 -4.09 -5.38
CA ILE A 307 -13.69 -4.38 -3.96
C ILE A 307 -13.52 -3.09 -3.20
N THR A 308 -14.53 -2.72 -2.42
CA THR A 308 -14.47 -1.53 -1.58
C THR A 308 -13.92 -1.91 -0.22
N THR A 309 -12.90 -1.20 0.25
CA THR A 309 -12.30 -1.41 1.57
C THR A 309 -12.80 -0.35 2.52
N LEU A 310 -13.37 -0.79 3.64
CA LEU A 310 -13.89 0.05 4.71
C LEU A 310 -12.99 -0.03 5.94
N ASP A 311 -12.84 1.10 6.63
CA ASP A 311 -12.28 1.14 7.97
C ASP A 311 -13.32 0.66 9.00
N PRO A 312 -13.01 -0.37 9.81
CA PRO A 312 -13.94 -0.91 10.81
C PRO A 312 -14.08 -0.02 12.04
N THR A 313 -13.34 1.08 12.18
CA THR A 313 -13.48 2.03 13.30
C THR A 313 -14.20 3.30 12.86
N SER A 314 -13.82 3.87 11.71
CA SER A 314 -14.44 5.12 11.21
C SER A 314 -15.61 4.89 10.26
N GLY A 315 -15.76 3.68 9.71
CA GLY A 315 -16.73 3.38 8.64
C GLY A 315 -16.43 4.12 7.34
N GLU A 316 -15.21 4.62 7.14
CA GLU A 316 -14.81 5.32 5.92
C GLU A 316 -14.34 4.36 4.84
N ILE A 317 -14.59 4.72 3.59
CA ILE A 317 -14.03 4.02 2.43
C ILE A 317 -12.56 4.38 2.32
N LYS A 318 -11.66 3.44 2.59
CA LYS A 318 -10.21 3.62 2.45
C LYS A 318 -9.80 3.68 0.98
N PHE A 319 -10.28 2.72 0.19
CA PHE A 319 -10.00 2.64 -1.23
C PHE A 319 -10.98 1.68 -1.90
N VAL A 320 -11.05 1.77 -3.23
CA VAL A 320 -11.79 0.83 -4.08
C VAL A 320 -10.77 0.14 -4.98
N SER A 321 -10.45 -1.11 -4.69
CA SER A 321 -9.60 -1.93 -5.57
C SER A 321 -10.37 -2.25 -6.83
N PRO A 322 -9.87 -1.87 -8.01
CA PRO A 322 -10.54 -2.23 -9.25
C PRO A 322 -10.44 -3.74 -9.44
N GLY A 323 -11.54 -4.34 -9.89
CA GLY A 323 -11.58 -5.75 -10.28
C GLY A 323 -11.39 -5.93 -11.79
N ASP A 324 -11.23 -7.17 -12.23
CA ASP A 324 -11.21 -7.47 -13.67
C ASP A 324 -12.59 -7.20 -14.26
N LYS A 325 -12.70 -6.28 -15.24
CA LYS A 325 -13.97 -5.95 -15.89
C LYS A 325 -14.65 -7.18 -16.51
N LYS A 326 -13.88 -8.19 -16.93
CA LYS A 326 -14.40 -9.46 -17.47
C LYS A 326 -15.15 -10.28 -16.42
N ALA A 327 -14.94 -10.02 -15.13
CA ALA A 327 -15.58 -10.77 -14.07
C ALA A 327 -17.07 -10.46 -13.87
N MET A 328 -17.55 -9.32 -14.41
CA MET A 328 -18.97 -8.91 -14.40
C MET A 328 -19.61 -8.74 -13.00
N GLY A 329 -18.81 -8.82 -11.93
CA GLY A 329 -19.26 -8.74 -10.54
C GLY A 329 -18.44 -9.62 -9.59
N SER A 330 -18.55 -9.34 -8.30
CA SER A 330 -17.88 -10.07 -7.23
C SER A 330 -18.90 -10.59 -6.21
N VAL A 331 -18.91 -11.91 -6.02
CA VAL A 331 -19.85 -12.66 -5.18
C VAL A 331 -19.07 -13.40 -4.12
N ASP A 332 -19.28 -13.06 -2.85
CA ASP A 332 -18.64 -13.70 -1.70
C ASP A 332 -17.11 -13.57 -1.66
N ALA A 333 -16.54 -13.55 -0.46
CA ALA A 333 -15.11 -13.35 -0.26
C ALA A 333 -14.63 -13.93 1.07
N ILE A 334 -13.36 -14.37 1.07
CA ILE A 334 -12.68 -14.76 2.30
C ILE A 334 -11.26 -14.20 2.35
N ALA A 335 -10.87 -13.71 3.53
CA ALA A 335 -9.52 -13.25 3.79
C ALA A 335 -8.70 -14.36 4.49
N ASP A 336 -7.55 -14.71 3.93
CA ASP A 336 -6.54 -15.59 4.56
C ASP A 336 -5.21 -14.86 4.62
N ARG A 337 -4.76 -14.55 5.85
CA ARG A 337 -3.50 -13.84 6.11
C ARG A 337 -3.42 -12.56 5.27
N SER A 338 -2.58 -12.59 4.23
CA SER A 338 -2.26 -11.49 3.31
C SER A 338 -3.04 -11.52 2.01
N TRP A 339 -4.03 -12.39 1.86
CA TRP A 339 -4.75 -12.57 0.61
C TRP A 339 -6.25 -12.45 0.84
N LEU A 340 -6.91 -11.81 -0.11
CA LEU A 340 -8.36 -11.83 -0.24
C LEU A 340 -8.70 -12.65 -1.49
N TYR A 341 -9.50 -13.70 -1.30
CA TYR A 341 -10.03 -14.52 -2.39
C TYR A 341 -11.50 -14.15 -2.57
N VAL A 342 -11.85 -13.75 -3.78
CA VAL A 342 -13.19 -13.24 -4.11
C VAL A 342 -13.75 -14.10 -5.22
N LEU A 343 -14.89 -14.73 -4.96
CA LEU A 343 -15.59 -15.46 -6.00
C LEU A 343 -16.22 -14.45 -6.97
N GLN A 344 -16.15 -14.72 -8.27
CA GLN A 344 -16.58 -13.77 -9.31
C GLN A 344 -17.94 -14.17 -9.87
N ALA A 345 -18.59 -13.27 -10.59
CA ALA A 345 -19.85 -13.59 -11.26
C ALA A 345 -19.68 -14.56 -12.43
N ILE A 346 -18.46 -14.68 -12.93
CA ILE A 346 -18.02 -15.75 -13.84
C ILE A 346 -17.42 -16.91 -13.03
N PRO A 347 -17.25 -18.12 -13.61
CA PRO A 347 -16.59 -19.26 -12.96
C PRO A 347 -15.09 -19.06 -12.68
N ALA A 348 -14.74 -18.10 -11.84
CA ALA A 348 -13.38 -17.74 -11.47
C ALA A 348 -13.32 -17.26 -10.01
N ILE A 349 -12.15 -17.42 -9.39
CA ILE A 349 -11.82 -16.83 -8.10
C ILE A 349 -10.74 -15.79 -8.35
N ALA A 350 -11.06 -14.53 -8.10
CA ALA A 350 -10.09 -13.45 -8.10
C ALA A 350 -9.29 -13.49 -6.79
N ARG A 351 -8.03 -13.08 -6.87
CA ARG A 351 -7.14 -13.01 -5.72
C ARG A 351 -6.53 -11.62 -5.64
N PHE A 352 -6.58 -11.02 -4.47
CA PHE A 352 -6.03 -9.71 -4.17
C PHE A 352 -4.98 -9.83 -3.07
N ASP A 353 -3.79 -9.25 -3.29
CA ASP A 353 -2.76 -9.15 -2.25
C ASP A 353 -3.11 -8.01 -1.31
N LEU A 354 -3.30 -8.33 -0.03
CA LEU A 354 -3.60 -7.35 1.01
C LEU A 354 -2.34 -6.64 1.51
N ARG A 355 -1.14 -7.21 1.32
CA ARG A 355 0.14 -6.54 1.66
C ARG A 355 0.47 -5.41 0.70
N GLY A 356 0.02 -5.55 -0.54
CA GLY A 356 0.13 -4.54 -1.59
C GLY A 356 -0.87 -3.40 -1.43
N SER A 357 -1.35 -3.11 -0.23
CA SER A 357 -2.04 -1.86 0.08
C SER A 357 -1.05 -0.70 0.24
N ASP A 358 -0.19 -0.51 -0.75
CA ASP A 358 0.18 0.84 -1.17
C ASP A 358 -1.00 1.30 -2.03
N ASN A 359 -1.88 2.17 -1.52
CA ASN A 359 -2.87 2.94 -2.30
C ASN A 359 -3.29 2.35 -3.66
N GLY A 360 -3.91 1.16 -3.68
CA GLY A 360 -4.79 0.69 -4.75
C GLY A 360 -4.35 0.91 -6.21
N ARG A 361 -3.06 0.97 -6.55
CA ARG A 361 -2.62 0.91 -7.94
C ARG A 361 -2.62 -0.56 -8.37
N MET A 362 -3.73 -0.99 -8.99
CA MET A 362 -3.65 -2.05 -9.99
C MET A 362 -2.52 -1.67 -10.95
N LYS A 363 -1.51 -2.53 -11.08
CA LYS A 363 -0.61 -2.44 -12.23
C LYS A 363 -1.48 -2.60 -13.49
N PRO A 364 -1.37 -1.72 -14.50
CA PRO A 364 -1.96 -1.96 -15.81
C PRO A 364 -1.57 -3.38 -16.26
N PRO A 365 -2.43 -4.11 -17.00
CA PRO A 365 -2.11 -5.46 -17.45
C PRO A 365 -0.75 -5.41 -18.14
N THR A 366 0.25 -6.05 -17.53
CA THR A 366 1.59 -6.16 -18.09
C THR A 366 1.39 -6.70 -19.50
N VAL A 367 2.06 -6.12 -20.50
CA VAL A 367 1.87 -6.49 -21.91
C VAL A 367 1.92 -8.02 -22.13
N GLN A 368 2.60 -8.76 -21.24
CA GLN A 368 2.48 -10.22 -21.04
C GLN A 368 1.05 -10.81 -21.09
N LYS A 369 0.06 -10.19 -20.43
CA LYS A 369 -1.33 -10.66 -20.42
C LYS A 369 -2.02 -10.42 -21.77
N ILE A 370 -1.66 -9.33 -22.46
CA ILE A 370 -2.18 -8.98 -23.79
C ILE A 370 -1.57 -9.92 -24.86
N VAL A 371 -0.26 -10.19 -24.81
CA VAL A 371 0.41 -11.16 -25.69
C VAL A 371 -0.17 -12.57 -25.52
N GLY A 372 -0.46 -12.97 -24.28
CA GLY A 372 -1.07 -14.26 -23.97
C GLY A 372 -2.54 -14.39 -24.39
N GLU A 373 -3.26 -13.28 -24.55
CA GLU A 373 -4.66 -13.26 -24.99
C GLU A 373 -4.78 -13.15 -26.52
N ILE A 374 -3.83 -12.50 -27.21
CA ILE A 374 -3.82 -12.33 -28.68
C ILE A 374 -3.35 -13.59 -29.40
N LEU A 375 -2.47 -14.40 -28.80
CA LEU A 375 -1.96 -15.63 -29.41
C LEU A 375 -2.66 -16.86 -28.82
N PRO A 376 -3.46 -17.61 -29.59
CA PRO A 376 -4.10 -18.81 -29.09
C PRO A 376 -3.04 -19.84 -28.67
N ALA A 377 -3.18 -20.41 -27.48
CA ALA A 377 -2.32 -21.49 -26.94
C ALA A 377 -2.43 -22.82 -27.72
N GLN A 378 -2.93 -22.81 -28.96
CA GLN A 378 -3.05 -23.98 -29.81
C GLN A 378 -1.79 -24.11 -30.66
N GLY A 379 -0.88 -24.97 -30.24
CA GLY A 379 0.28 -25.37 -31.05
C GLY A 379 1.56 -25.72 -30.30
N GLY A 380 1.63 -25.48 -28.98
CA GLY A 380 2.84 -25.79 -28.20
C GLY A 380 4.06 -24.93 -28.56
N VAL A 381 3.86 -23.82 -29.29
CA VAL A 381 4.91 -22.85 -29.61
C VAL A 381 4.91 -21.79 -28.50
N ALA A 382 6.01 -21.68 -27.77
CA ALA A 382 6.25 -20.62 -26.80
C ALA A 382 7.26 -19.63 -27.38
N PHE A 383 6.99 -18.32 -27.24
CA PHE A 383 7.98 -17.31 -27.60
C PHE A 383 9.15 -17.33 -26.61
N ALA A 384 10.36 -17.19 -27.15
CA ALA A 384 11.54 -16.86 -26.35
C ALA A 384 11.25 -15.59 -25.54
N LYS A 385 11.85 -15.48 -24.36
CA LYS A 385 11.60 -14.38 -23.42
C LYS A 385 11.89 -13.03 -24.09
N GLU A 386 12.95 -12.99 -24.87
CA GLU A 386 13.47 -11.84 -25.62
C GLU A 386 12.45 -11.32 -26.64
N ALA A 387 11.73 -12.23 -27.33
CA ALA A 387 10.71 -11.85 -28.30
C ALA A 387 9.42 -11.32 -27.65
N ARG A 388 9.12 -11.77 -26.42
CA ARG A 388 8.01 -11.19 -25.63
C ARG A 388 8.38 -9.81 -25.16
N ASP A 389 9.58 -9.64 -24.59
CA ASP A 389 10.08 -8.36 -24.08
C ASP A 389 10.14 -7.31 -25.22
N LEU A 390 10.61 -7.69 -26.41
CA LEU A 390 10.59 -6.82 -27.60
C LEU A 390 9.17 -6.37 -28.00
N LEU A 391 8.17 -7.26 -27.91
CA LEU A 391 6.78 -6.90 -28.23
C LEU A 391 6.20 -5.91 -27.21
N ILE A 392 6.60 -6.02 -25.94
CA ILE A 392 6.26 -5.05 -24.88
C ILE A 392 6.83 -3.67 -25.24
N GLU A 393 8.10 -3.63 -25.60
CA GLU A 393 8.79 -2.41 -26.02
C GLU A 393 8.09 -1.78 -27.24
N CYS A 394 7.75 -2.57 -28.27
CA CYS A 394 7.01 -2.08 -29.43
C CYS A 394 5.63 -1.49 -29.08
N CYS A 395 4.88 -2.09 -28.15
CA CYS A 395 3.58 -1.56 -27.73
C CYS A 395 3.70 -0.25 -26.96
N VAL A 396 4.72 -0.13 -26.10
CA VAL A 396 4.99 1.10 -25.35
C VAL A 396 5.40 2.21 -26.31
N GLU A 397 6.35 1.93 -27.21
CA GLU A 397 6.78 2.88 -28.24
C GLU A 397 5.62 3.34 -29.13
N PHE A 398 4.73 2.44 -29.53
CA PHE A 398 3.55 2.77 -30.33
C PHE A 398 2.60 3.75 -29.63
N ILE A 399 2.35 3.56 -28.33
CA ILE A 399 1.48 4.46 -27.54
C ILE A 399 2.15 5.82 -27.36
N THR A 400 3.46 5.83 -27.10
CA THR A 400 4.24 7.06 -26.97
C THR A 400 4.24 7.86 -28.27
N LEU A 401 4.43 7.19 -29.42
CA LEU A 401 4.39 7.77 -30.75
C LEU A 401 3.05 8.47 -31.04
N ILE A 402 1.92 7.78 -30.81
CA ILE A 402 0.58 8.34 -31.03
C ILE A 402 0.29 9.50 -30.08
N SER A 403 0.73 9.38 -28.83
CA SER A 403 0.49 10.41 -27.80
C SER A 403 1.28 11.68 -28.08
N SER A 404 2.52 11.55 -28.55
CA SER A 404 3.38 12.66 -28.97
C SER A 404 2.77 13.39 -30.17
N GLU A 405 2.42 12.65 -31.23
CA GLU A 405 1.82 13.25 -32.43
C GLU A 405 0.46 13.92 -32.13
N ALA A 406 -0.37 13.30 -31.29
CA ALA A 406 -1.65 13.88 -30.86
C ALA A 406 -1.45 15.16 -30.03
N ASN A 407 -0.37 15.24 -29.25
CA ASN A 407 -0.01 16.44 -28.51
C ASN A 407 0.45 17.57 -29.44
N GLU A 408 1.32 17.27 -30.42
CA GLU A 408 1.74 18.25 -31.42
C GLU A 408 0.56 18.80 -32.23
N ILE A 409 -0.39 17.94 -32.63
CA ILE A 409 -1.61 18.35 -33.32
C ILE A 409 -2.46 19.25 -32.41
N SER A 410 -2.56 18.92 -31.12
CA SER A 410 -3.27 19.74 -30.13
C SER A 410 -2.65 21.13 -29.95
N GLU A 411 -1.32 21.21 -29.93
CA GLU A 411 -0.56 22.45 -29.80
C GLU A 411 -0.63 23.31 -31.06
N LYS A 412 -0.53 22.70 -32.26
CA LYS A 412 -0.76 23.37 -33.55
C LYS A 412 -2.18 23.94 -33.65
N GLU A 413 -3.17 23.30 -33.01
CA GLU A 413 -4.54 23.79 -32.89
C GLU A 413 -4.77 24.74 -31.68
N ALA A 414 -3.71 25.09 -30.93
CA ALA A 414 -3.74 25.94 -29.73
C ALA A 414 -4.72 25.48 -28.63
N LYS A 415 -4.95 24.17 -28.50
CA LYS A 415 -5.80 23.59 -27.46
C LYS A 415 -4.97 23.06 -26.29
N LYS A 416 -5.34 23.47 -25.07
CA LYS A 416 -4.69 23.09 -23.79
C LYS A 416 -4.87 21.62 -23.38
N THR A 417 -5.65 20.85 -24.13
CA THR A 417 -6.06 19.49 -23.78
C THR A 417 -6.23 18.65 -25.03
N ILE A 418 -5.64 17.45 -25.03
CA ILE A 418 -5.74 16.50 -26.15
C ILE A 418 -7.17 15.94 -26.22
N ALA A 419 -7.84 16.17 -27.34
CA ALA A 419 -9.17 15.66 -27.61
C ALA A 419 -9.09 14.37 -28.46
N CYS A 420 -10.18 13.60 -28.46
CA CYS A 420 -10.29 12.38 -29.28
C CYS A 420 -9.95 12.63 -30.76
N ASP A 421 -10.36 13.77 -31.30
CA ASP A 421 -10.11 14.15 -32.70
C ASP A 421 -8.61 14.35 -33.00
N HIS A 422 -7.79 14.70 -32.00
CA HIS A 422 -6.34 14.81 -32.18
C HIS A 422 -5.69 13.42 -32.24
N ILE A 423 -6.21 12.46 -31.46
CA ILE A 423 -5.73 11.07 -31.43
C ILE A 423 -6.08 10.37 -32.76
N THR A 424 -7.27 10.61 -33.30
CA THR A 424 -7.64 10.04 -34.61
C THR A 424 -6.80 10.62 -35.75
N LYS A 425 -6.52 11.92 -35.74
CA LYS A 425 -5.61 12.54 -36.72
C LYS A 425 -4.17 12.05 -36.58
N ALA A 426 -3.69 11.84 -35.35
CA ALA A 426 -2.37 11.27 -35.10
C ALA A 426 -2.25 9.85 -35.67
N LEU A 427 -3.28 9.01 -35.46
CA LEU A 427 -3.33 7.67 -36.06
C LEU A 427 -3.32 7.72 -37.60
N GLU A 428 -4.03 8.67 -38.21
CA GLU A 428 -4.02 8.85 -39.67
C GLU A 428 -2.67 9.34 -40.20
N GLN A 429 -2.04 10.33 -39.55
CA GLN A 429 -0.75 10.89 -39.96
C GLN A 429 0.41 9.89 -39.79
N LEU A 430 0.34 9.04 -38.77
CA LEU A 430 1.32 7.97 -38.52
C LEU A 430 1.07 6.71 -39.36
N GLY A 431 0.01 6.67 -40.19
CA GLY A 431 -0.29 5.55 -41.09
C GLY A 431 -1.04 4.37 -40.44
N PHE A 432 -1.68 4.59 -39.29
CA PHE A 432 -2.44 3.60 -38.51
C PHE A 432 -3.96 3.85 -38.56
N SER A 433 -4.47 4.27 -39.71
CA SER A 433 -5.89 4.63 -39.91
C SER A 433 -6.89 3.50 -39.59
N ASP A 434 -6.46 2.24 -39.69
CA ASP A 434 -7.31 1.08 -39.44
C ASP A 434 -7.76 0.97 -37.96
N TYR A 435 -7.07 1.66 -37.05
CA TYR A 435 -7.40 1.69 -35.61
C TYR A 435 -8.39 2.80 -35.23
N VAL A 436 -8.66 3.76 -36.12
CA VAL A 436 -9.56 4.89 -35.86
C VAL A 436 -10.98 4.48 -35.47
N PRO A 437 -11.63 3.49 -36.12
CA PRO A 437 -12.99 3.07 -35.75
C PRO A 437 -13.12 2.59 -34.30
N ALA A 438 -12.13 1.83 -33.80
CA ALA A 438 -12.13 1.32 -32.44
C ALA A 438 -11.95 2.43 -31.40
N VAL A 439 -11.15 3.46 -31.71
CA VAL A 439 -10.94 4.62 -30.84
C VAL A 439 -12.21 5.47 -30.75
N LEU A 440 -12.93 5.66 -31.86
CA LEU A 440 -14.19 6.41 -31.88
C LEU A 440 -15.31 5.70 -31.10
N GLU A 441 -15.37 4.37 -31.17
CA GLU A 441 -16.31 3.57 -30.38
C GLU A 441 -16.07 3.77 -28.87
N ALA A 442 -14.82 3.66 -28.42
CA ALA A 442 -14.45 3.90 -27.02
C ALA A 442 -14.74 5.35 -26.55
N ALA A 443 -14.56 6.34 -27.42
CA ALA A 443 -14.86 7.73 -27.11
C ALA A 443 -16.37 8.02 -27.02
N ALA A 444 -17.18 7.35 -27.84
CA ALA A 444 -18.63 7.46 -27.79
C ALA A 444 -19.21 6.93 -26.47
N GLU A 445 -18.70 5.79 -25.99
CA GLU A 445 -19.04 5.24 -24.68
C GLU A 445 -18.74 6.23 -23.54
N HIS A 446 -17.63 6.95 -23.63
CA HIS A 446 -17.22 7.92 -22.60
C HIS A 446 -18.06 9.22 -22.63
N LYS A 447 -18.50 9.70 -23.80
CA LYS A 447 -19.35 10.92 -23.93
C LYS A 447 -20.76 10.72 -23.34
N GLU A 448 -21.35 9.54 -23.49
CA GLU A 448 -22.67 9.25 -22.93
C GLU A 448 -22.67 9.22 -21.38
N VAL A 449 -21.54 8.84 -20.77
CA VAL A 449 -21.35 8.90 -19.31
C VAL A 449 -21.27 10.35 -18.79
N GLN A 450 -20.75 11.29 -19.58
CA GLN A 450 -20.59 12.70 -19.17
C GLN A 450 -21.87 13.53 -19.28
N LYS A 451 -22.72 13.33 -20.30
CA LYS A 451 -24.03 14.02 -20.43
C LYS A 451 -24.96 13.80 -19.24
N GLY A 452 -24.81 12.68 -18.52
CA GLY A 452 -25.55 12.41 -17.29
C GLY A 452 -25.15 13.30 -16.11
N ARG A 453 -23.95 13.90 -16.12
CA ARG A 453 -23.41 14.74 -15.05
C ARG A 453 -23.81 16.22 -15.21
N GLU A 454 -23.86 16.76 -16.43
CA GLU A 454 -24.14 18.17 -16.69
C GLU A 454 -25.61 18.58 -16.38
N LYS A 455 -26.58 17.69 -16.59
CA LYS A 455 -28.01 17.94 -16.24
C LYS A 455 -28.25 18.19 -14.74
N LYS A 456 -27.28 17.90 -13.87
CA LYS A 456 -27.37 18.18 -12.42
C LYS A 456 -26.83 19.56 -12.02
N ALA A 457 -26.04 20.22 -12.88
CA ALA A 457 -25.40 21.50 -12.57
C ALA A 457 -26.35 22.71 -12.70
N ASP A 458 -27.26 22.70 -13.68
CA ASP A 458 -28.18 23.83 -13.94
C ASP A 458 -29.22 24.11 -12.83
N LYS A 459 -29.41 23.18 -11.89
CA LYS A 459 -30.32 23.38 -10.75
C LYS A 459 -29.73 24.19 -9.59
N PHE A 460 -28.42 24.48 -9.61
CA PHE A 460 -27.73 25.19 -8.53
C PHE A 460 -27.52 26.70 -8.78
N ALA A 461 -27.88 27.23 -9.96
CA ALA A 461 -27.58 28.62 -10.36
C ALA A 461 -28.59 29.69 -9.91
N ASN A 462 -29.68 29.35 -9.23
CA ASN A 462 -30.70 30.32 -8.77
C ASN A 462 -30.69 30.50 -7.24
N SER A 463 -29.78 31.33 -6.71
CA SER A 463 -29.86 31.95 -5.36
C SER A 463 -28.92 33.19 -5.26
N PRO A 464 -29.25 34.23 -4.46
CA PRO A 464 -28.62 35.56 -4.53
C PRO A 464 -27.29 35.67 -3.73
N PRO A 465 -26.48 36.75 -3.94
CA PRO A 465 -25.03 36.70 -3.76
C PRO A 465 -24.54 37.17 -2.38
N GLY A 466 -23.48 36.52 -1.87
CA GLY A 466 -22.76 36.98 -0.67
C GLY A 466 -21.49 36.21 -0.34
N ARG A 467 -20.35 36.84 -0.68
CA ARG A 467 -18.94 36.58 -0.26
C ARG A 467 -18.18 35.37 -0.86
N SER A 468 -17.15 35.75 -1.62
CA SER A 468 -16.09 34.95 -2.22
C SER A 468 -15.22 34.22 -1.19
N LEU A 469 -15.02 32.92 -1.40
CA LEU A 469 -13.92 32.13 -0.81
C LEU A 469 -12.97 31.68 -1.93
N PRO A 470 -11.64 31.55 -1.67
CA PRO A 470 -10.65 31.22 -2.70
C PRO A 470 -10.71 29.74 -3.10
N VAL A 471 -10.28 29.50 -4.33
CA VAL A 471 -10.18 28.19 -5.00
C VAL A 471 -9.19 27.28 -4.25
N ALA A 472 -9.66 26.16 -3.71
CA ALA A 472 -8.82 25.12 -3.11
C ALA A 472 -8.31 24.14 -4.18
N ALA A 473 -7.00 23.89 -4.18
CA ALA A 473 -6.30 22.94 -5.03
C ALA A 473 -6.57 21.49 -4.58
N MET A 474 -6.66 20.57 -5.55
CA MET A 474 -6.91 19.14 -5.33
C MET A 474 -5.64 18.44 -4.84
N GLY A 475 -5.69 17.67 -3.74
CA GLY A 475 -4.69 16.62 -3.47
C GLY A 475 -4.19 16.36 -2.05
N GLN A 476 -4.74 16.94 -0.98
CA GLN A 476 -4.30 16.65 0.40
C GLN A 476 -5.39 15.90 1.18
N GLU A 477 -5.08 14.71 1.73
CA GLU A 477 -5.91 14.07 2.76
C GLU A 477 -5.78 14.88 4.06
N GLU A 478 -6.84 15.56 4.48
CA GLU A 478 -6.83 16.35 5.73
C GLU A 478 -6.78 15.44 6.97
N SER A 479 -5.80 15.68 7.86
CA SER A 479 -5.70 15.00 9.15
C SER A 479 -6.86 15.42 10.07
N MET A 480 -7.77 14.49 10.43
CA MET A 480 -8.73 14.76 11.50
C MET A 480 -8.02 14.84 12.85
N LEU A 481 -8.06 16.01 13.47
CA LEU A 481 -7.52 16.19 14.82
C LEU A 481 -8.38 15.47 15.84
N VAL A 482 -7.72 14.81 16.80
CA VAL A 482 -8.40 14.37 18.01
C VAL A 482 -8.94 15.59 18.76
N GLY A 483 -10.23 15.60 19.06
CA GLY A 483 -10.86 16.68 19.83
C GLY A 483 -10.20 16.90 21.19
N ASP A 484 -10.22 18.14 21.67
CA ASP A 484 -9.59 18.55 22.94
C ASP A 484 -10.17 17.82 24.18
N SER A 485 -11.34 17.18 24.03
CA SER A 485 -12.01 16.40 25.08
C SER A 485 -11.45 14.99 25.28
N VAL A 486 -10.62 14.48 24.36
CA VAL A 486 -10.00 13.15 24.48
C VAL A 486 -8.70 13.30 25.26
N SER A 487 -8.54 12.56 26.35
CA SER A 487 -7.31 12.56 27.15
C SER A 487 -6.20 11.76 26.47
N SER A 488 -4.94 12.18 26.69
CA SER A 488 -3.76 11.41 26.28
C SER A 488 -3.64 10.12 27.10
N GLU A 489 -3.14 9.05 26.47
CA GLU A 489 -3.05 7.72 27.09
C GLU A 489 -1.68 7.54 27.78
N SER A 490 -0.60 7.96 27.13
CA SER A 490 0.78 7.81 27.62
C SER A 490 1.46 9.12 28.01
N LEU A 491 1.04 10.24 27.43
CA LEU A 491 1.53 11.57 27.78
C LEU A 491 0.66 12.21 28.86
N SER A 492 1.22 13.14 29.64
CA SER A 492 0.43 13.95 30.58
C SER A 492 -0.37 15.07 29.88
N ALA A 493 0.06 15.47 28.67
CA ALA A 493 -0.61 16.42 27.79
C ALA A 493 -0.06 16.29 26.36
N ARG A 494 -0.76 16.82 25.35
CA ARG A 494 -0.27 16.88 23.95
C ARG A 494 0.70 18.04 23.72
N THR A 495 1.79 18.08 24.49
CA THR A 495 2.79 19.17 24.42
C THR A 495 4.21 18.63 24.36
N LEU A 496 5.13 19.41 23.80
CA LEU A 496 6.55 19.06 23.77
C LEU A 496 7.13 18.86 25.19
N ALA A 497 6.62 19.58 26.20
CA ALA A 497 7.01 19.39 27.60
C ALA A 497 6.64 18.00 28.15
N ALA A 498 5.45 17.50 27.79
CA ALA A 498 5.02 16.15 28.17
C ALA A 498 5.83 15.08 27.41
N VAL A 499 6.13 15.31 26.13
CA VAL A 499 7.03 14.47 25.33
C VAL A 499 8.42 14.39 25.96
N ALA A 500 9.00 15.53 26.35
CA ALA A 500 10.31 15.58 27.00
C ALA A 500 10.32 14.82 28.33
N SER A 501 9.27 15.01 29.14
CA SER A 501 9.07 14.25 30.39
C SER A 501 8.98 12.74 30.13
N TYR A 502 8.28 12.34 29.05
CA TYR A 502 8.18 10.95 28.63
C TYR A 502 9.52 10.37 28.20
N ILE A 503 10.30 11.08 27.37
CA ILE A 503 11.63 10.66 26.92
C ILE A 503 12.59 10.49 28.11
N ASN A 504 12.55 11.41 29.08
CA ASN A 504 13.39 11.38 30.27
C ASN A 504 12.92 10.35 31.32
N SER A 505 11.70 9.81 31.21
CA SER A 505 11.16 8.84 32.16
C SER A 505 11.79 7.43 32.00
N PRO A 506 12.08 6.72 33.10
CA PRO A 506 12.51 5.33 33.03
C PRO A 506 11.34 4.39 32.64
N PRO A 507 11.60 3.23 32.00
CA PRO A 507 12.88 2.82 31.42
C PRO A 507 13.23 3.69 30.20
N ARG A 508 14.52 3.74 29.87
CA ARG A 508 15.06 4.46 28.72
C ARG A 508 14.25 4.15 27.46
N LYS A 509 13.86 5.20 26.72
CA LYS A 509 13.01 5.07 25.52
C LYS A 509 13.83 4.74 24.27
N ARG A 510 13.27 3.89 23.42
CA ARG A 510 13.73 3.65 22.05
C ARG A 510 13.08 4.67 21.11
N VAL A 511 13.86 5.65 20.66
CA VAL A 511 13.40 6.72 19.76
C VAL A 511 13.65 6.30 18.33
N VAL A 512 12.60 6.26 17.50
CA VAL A 512 12.74 6.16 16.05
C VAL A 512 12.49 7.52 15.44
N VAL A 513 13.32 7.90 14.47
CA VAL A 513 13.21 9.19 13.78
C VAL A 513 12.93 8.94 12.30
N LEU A 514 11.97 9.67 11.73
CA LEU A 514 11.58 9.62 10.33
C LEU A 514 11.78 11.02 9.72
N THR A 515 12.62 11.15 8.70
CA THR A 515 12.99 12.45 8.11
C THR A 515 12.71 12.54 6.61
N GLY A 516 12.61 13.77 6.13
CA GLY A 516 12.54 14.09 4.69
C GLY A 516 13.15 15.46 4.40
N ALA A 517 12.94 15.98 3.19
CA ALA A 517 13.69 17.13 2.68
C ALA A 517 13.55 18.41 3.53
N GLY A 518 12.46 18.54 4.28
CA GLY A 518 12.19 19.68 5.16
C GLY A 518 13.18 19.86 6.31
N ILE A 519 14.00 18.85 6.66
CA ILE A 519 15.08 19.03 7.64
C ILE A 519 16.36 19.64 7.02
N SER A 520 16.49 19.62 5.69
CA SER A 520 17.67 20.07 4.94
C SER A 520 17.48 21.45 4.30
N THR A 521 16.29 22.02 4.34
CA THR A 521 15.98 23.33 3.74
C THR A 521 16.83 24.47 4.31
N ALA A 522 17.09 24.47 5.62
CA ALA A 522 17.95 25.47 6.26
C ALA A 522 19.44 25.34 5.86
N ALA A 523 19.85 24.18 5.33
CA ALA A 523 21.19 24.01 4.76
C ALA A 523 21.33 24.65 3.37
N GLY A 524 20.25 25.14 2.77
CA GLY A 524 20.21 25.66 1.40
C GLY A 524 19.92 24.59 0.34
N ILE A 525 19.57 23.36 0.76
CA ILE A 525 19.12 22.33 -0.17
C ILE A 525 17.62 22.56 -0.44
N PRO A 526 17.22 22.91 -1.67
CA PRO A 526 15.81 23.05 -2.00
C PRO A 526 15.11 21.71 -1.88
N ASP A 527 13.84 21.71 -1.45
CA ASP A 527 13.06 20.50 -1.49
C ASP A 527 12.71 20.13 -2.95
N PHE A 528 12.13 18.95 -3.14
CA PHE A 528 11.77 18.51 -4.49
C PHE A 528 10.51 19.19 -5.03
N ARG A 529 9.57 19.60 -4.16
CA ARG A 529 8.15 19.76 -4.50
C ARG A 529 7.55 21.13 -4.20
N SER A 530 8.25 22.01 -3.50
CA SER A 530 7.72 23.32 -3.14
C SER A 530 7.37 24.12 -4.40
N PRO A 531 6.20 24.79 -4.42
CA PRO A 531 5.87 25.69 -5.51
C PRO A 531 6.94 26.79 -5.62
N LYS A 532 7.43 27.05 -6.84
CA LYS A 532 8.48 28.04 -7.19
C LYS A 532 9.91 27.70 -6.75
N THR A 533 10.11 27.21 -5.53
CA THR A 533 11.46 26.92 -4.97
C THR A 533 11.85 25.45 -5.00
N GLY A 534 10.95 24.54 -5.39
CA GLY A 534 11.23 23.12 -5.48
C GLY A 534 11.99 22.74 -6.76
N LEU A 535 12.90 21.77 -6.67
CA LEU A 535 13.73 21.30 -7.78
C LEU A 535 12.92 20.98 -9.05
N TYR A 536 11.76 20.32 -8.92
CA TYR A 536 10.93 19.94 -10.08
C TYR A 536 10.32 21.12 -10.84
N SER A 537 10.01 22.22 -10.16
CA SER A 537 9.44 23.42 -10.81
C SER A 537 10.44 24.07 -11.76
N ASN A 538 11.74 23.92 -11.47
CA ASN A 538 12.83 24.58 -12.21
C ASN A 538 13.50 23.66 -13.23
N LEU A 539 13.41 22.33 -13.03
CA LEU A 539 13.80 21.32 -14.02
C LEU A 539 12.93 21.31 -15.29
N ALA A 540 11.77 21.99 -15.28
CA ALA A 540 10.89 22.12 -16.45
C ALA A 540 11.53 22.85 -17.65
N ARG A 541 12.69 23.49 -17.45
CA ARG A 541 13.49 24.13 -18.51
C ARG A 541 14.48 23.19 -19.20
N LEU A 542 14.78 22.06 -18.56
CA LEU A 542 15.48 20.97 -19.20
C LEU A 542 14.48 20.27 -20.11
N ASP A 543 14.92 19.82 -21.29
CA ASP A 543 14.11 19.10 -22.28
C ASP A 543 13.75 17.68 -21.79
N LEU A 544 13.06 17.64 -20.65
CA LEU A 544 12.59 16.46 -19.95
C LEU A 544 11.10 16.27 -20.28
N PRO A 545 10.63 15.02 -20.44
CA PRO A 545 9.21 14.75 -20.69
C PRO A 545 8.32 15.12 -19.49
N HIS A 546 8.88 15.14 -18.29
CA HIS A 546 8.30 15.64 -17.04
C HIS A 546 9.43 15.76 -16.00
N ALA A 547 9.24 16.56 -14.94
CA ALA A 547 10.31 16.93 -14.01
C ALA A 547 10.92 15.73 -13.25
N GLU A 548 10.12 14.70 -12.95
CA GLU A 548 10.57 13.50 -12.26
C GLU A 548 11.41 12.56 -13.13
N ALA A 549 11.44 12.76 -14.45
CA ALA A 549 12.13 11.87 -15.40
C ALA A 549 13.65 11.77 -15.15
N VAL A 550 14.26 12.81 -14.58
CA VAL A 550 15.70 12.80 -14.21
C VAL A 550 16.04 11.72 -13.17
N PHE A 551 15.05 11.28 -12.39
CA PHE A 551 15.16 10.18 -11.43
C PHE A 551 14.41 8.92 -11.88
N ASP A 552 14.04 8.76 -13.16
CA ASP A 552 13.46 7.53 -13.70
C ASP A 552 14.54 6.60 -14.28
N ILE A 553 14.57 5.33 -13.88
CA ILE A 553 15.62 4.41 -14.29
C ILE A 553 15.62 4.11 -15.80
N SER A 554 14.46 4.17 -16.44
CA SER A 554 14.31 3.94 -17.88
C SER A 554 14.81 5.15 -18.65
N TYR A 555 14.46 6.36 -18.19
CA TYR A 555 15.00 7.60 -18.75
C TYR A 555 16.52 7.67 -18.60
N PHE A 556 17.04 7.39 -17.40
CA PHE A 556 18.47 7.39 -17.11
C PHE A 556 19.28 6.42 -17.98
N ARG A 557 18.72 5.26 -18.35
CA ARG A 557 19.38 4.32 -19.27
C ARG A 557 19.57 4.88 -20.67
N ASN A 558 18.61 5.70 -21.12
CA ASN A 558 18.60 6.26 -22.47
C ASN A 558 19.33 7.60 -22.56
N ARG A 559 19.15 8.45 -21.55
CA ARG A 559 19.71 9.80 -21.47
C ARG A 559 20.21 10.06 -20.03
N PRO A 560 21.38 9.51 -19.65
CA PRO A 560 21.95 9.67 -18.31
C PRO A 560 22.45 11.09 -18.00
N GLU A 561 22.72 11.88 -19.02
CA GLU A 561 23.42 13.16 -18.96
C GLU A 561 22.73 14.20 -18.05
N PRO A 562 21.39 14.40 -18.12
CA PRO A 562 20.69 15.34 -17.24
C PRO A 562 20.84 14.99 -15.76
N PHE A 563 20.92 13.70 -15.42
CA PHE A 563 21.16 13.28 -14.04
C PHE A 563 22.58 13.63 -13.60
N TYR A 564 23.62 13.43 -14.43
CA TYR A 564 24.99 13.75 -14.05
C TYR A 564 25.26 15.25 -13.96
N ALA A 565 24.61 16.04 -14.81
CA ALA A 565 24.61 17.49 -14.70
C ALA A 565 24.01 17.94 -13.36
N LEU A 566 22.90 17.32 -12.93
CA LEU A 566 22.30 17.57 -11.62
C LEU A 566 23.16 17.02 -10.46
N ALA A 567 23.76 15.83 -10.62
CA ALA A 567 24.57 15.18 -9.60
C ALA A 567 25.82 15.99 -9.24
N ARG A 568 26.38 16.74 -10.18
CA ARG A 568 27.48 17.70 -9.93
C ARG A 568 27.07 18.80 -8.96
N GLU A 569 25.82 19.24 -9.03
CA GLU A 569 25.32 20.26 -8.12
C GLU A 569 24.95 19.71 -6.74
N LEU A 570 24.42 18.49 -6.70
CA LEU A 570 23.99 17.81 -5.46
C LEU A 570 25.10 17.01 -4.76
N TYR A 571 26.32 16.97 -5.31
CA TYR A 571 27.40 16.14 -4.76
C TYR A 571 27.73 16.51 -3.30
N PRO A 572 27.90 15.53 -2.39
CA PRO A 572 28.18 15.80 -0.98
C PRO A 572 29.41 16.70 -0.77
N GLY A 573 29.30 17.63 0.18
CA GLY A 573 30.39 18.53 0.60
C GLY A 573 30.13 20.03 0.42
N LYS A 574 29.09 20.42 -0.34
CA LYS A 574 28.66 21.84 -0.45
C LYS A 574 27.76 22.28 0.70
N PHE A 575 26.97 21.36 1.24
CA PHE A 575 25.95 21.65 2.25
C PHE A 575 26.35 21.09 3.61
N HIS A 576 25.89 21.76 4.67
CA HIS A 576 26.24 21.41 6.05
C HIS A 576 25.00 21.02 6.87
N PRO A 577 25.14 20.09 7.83
CA PRO A 577 24.01 19.63 8.64
C PRO A 577 23.27 20.74 9.39
N THR A 578 21.94 20.67 9.42
CA THR A 578 21.12 21.62 10.19
C THR A 578 21.03 21.25 11.67
N VAL A 579 20.37 22.11 12.46
CA VAL A 579 20.10 21.84 13.89
C VAL A 579 19.30 20.55 14.07
N SER A 580 18.34 20.29 13.17
CA SER A 580 17.57 19.04 13.16
C SER A 580 18.46 17.80 13.03
N HIS A 581 19.48 17.85 12.16
CA HIS A 581 20.46 16.77 12.01
C HIS A 581 21.32 16.58 13.26
N ALA A 582 21.82 17.69 13.83
CA ALA A 582 22.61 17.67 15.05
C ALA A 582 21.83 17.10 16.24
N PHE A 583 20.52 17.34 16.32
CA PHE A 583 19.66 16.76 17.34
C PHE A 583 19.54 15.24 17.23
N ILE A 584 19.46 14.70 16.00
CA ILE A 584 19.44 13.25 15.78
C ILE A 584 20.77 12.62 16.19
N ALA A 585 21.90 13.29 15.87
CA ALA A 585 23.22 12.88 16.34
C ALA A 585 23.31 12.94 17.89
N LEU A 586 22.70 13.94 18.52
CA LEU A 586 22.63 14.05 19.97
C LEU A 586 21.81 12.92 20.60
N LEU A 587 20.67 12.53 19.99
CA LEU A 587 19.90 11.35 20.42
C LEU A 587 20.74 10.07 20.36
N ALA A 588 21.58 9.92 19.32
CA ALA A 588 22.51 8.80 19.19
C ALA A 588 23.60 8.83 20.26
N LYS A 589 24.23 10.00 20.53
CA LYS A 589 25.23 10.17 21.59
C LYS A 589 24.66 9.89 22.98
N LYS A 590 23.40 10.26 23.22
CA LYS A 590 22.65 9.91 24.43
C LYS A 590 22.08 8.50 24.39
N GLY A 591 22.36 7.72 23.34
CA GLY A 591 21.94 6.34 23.03
C GLY A 591 20.44 6.07 23.11
N LEU A 592 19.64 7.10 22.86
CA LEU A 592 18.18 7.00 22.76
C LEU A 592 17.73 6.64 21.34
N LEU A 593 18.54 6.96 20.33
CA LEU A 593 18.25 6.64 18.93
C LEU A 593 18.27 5.12 18.69
N GLN A 594 17.11 4.56 18.39
CA GLN A 594 16.97 3.17 17.95
C GLN A 594 17.30 3.05 16.46
N MET A 595 16.68 3.89 15.62
CA MET A 595 16.87 3.92 14.18
C MET A 595 16.42 5.26 13.61
N LEU A 596 17.13 5.74 12.60
CA LEU A 596 16.78 6.88 11.76
C LEU A 596 16.41 6.34 10.37
N PHE A 597 15.22 6.66 9.88
CA PHE A 597 14.84 6.45 8.49
C PHE A 597 14.79 7.81 7.81
N THR A 598 15.53 7.97 6.70
CA THR A 598 15.56 9.20 5.93
C THR A 598 15.14 8.95 4.48
N GLN A 599 14.35 9.88 3.92
CA GLN A 599 14.07 9.96 2.48
C GLN A 599 15.12 10.77 1.73
N ASN A 600 16.01 11.46 2.45
CA ASN A 600 17.01 12.32 1.85
C ASN A 600 18.17 11.49 1.31
N ILE A 601 18.82 12.04 0.29
CA ILE A 601 19.99 11.46 -0.37
C ILE A 601 21.27 12.26 -0.11
N ASP A 602 21.16 13.38 0.63
CA ASP A 602 22.17 14.41 0.82
C ASP A 602 23.32 14.02 1.77
N CYS A 603 23.18 12.90 2.48
CA CYS A 603 24.15 12.37 3.44
C CYS A 603 24.41 13.27 4.66
N LEU A 604 23.57 14.28 4.93
CA LEU A 604 23.78 15.22 6.04
C LEU A 604 23.61 14.54 7.41
N GLU A 605 22.86 13.45 7.49
CA GLU A 605 22.74 12.64 8.71
C GLU A 605 24.09 12.01 9.10
N ARG A 606 24.84 11.51 8.12
CA ARG A 606 26.21 10.98 8.33
C ARG A 606 27.17 12.10 8.72
N ALA A 607 27.12 13.24 8.02
CA ALA A 607 27.95 14.40 8.31
C ALA A 607 27.69 14.97 9.71
N ALA A 608 26.46 14.88 10.22
CA ALA A 608 26.13 15.24 11.60
C ALA A 608 26.71 14.29 12.66
N GLY A 609 27.21 13.12 12.25
CA GLY A 609 27.78 12.10 13.12
C GLY A 609 26.77 11.09 13.64
N VAL A 610 25.66 10.85 12.94
CA VAL A 610 24.76 9.72 13.25
C VAL A 610 25.49 8.41 12.86
N PRO A 611 25.54 7.40 13.74
CA PRO A 611 26.20 6.12 13.42
C PRO A 611 25.55 5.40 12.23
N GLU A 612 26.35 4.90 11.29
CA GLU A 612 25.85 4.29 10.05
C GLU A 612 24.93 3.08 10.29
N ASP A 613 25.18 2.29 11.35
CA ASP A 613 24.33 1.15 11.73
C ASP A 613 22.93 1.57 12.20
N ARG A 614 22.73 2.87 12.45
CA ARG A 614 21.48 3.49 12.89
C ARG A 614 20.78 4.28 11.80
N ILE A 615 21.33 4.33 10.58
CA ILE A 615 20.71 5.04 9.45
C ILE A 615 20.12 4.02 8.49
N VAL A 616 18.90 4.31 8.03
CA VAL A 616 18.24 3.67 6.89
C VAL A 616 17.94 4.75 5.87
N GLU A 617 18.78 4.80 4.84
CA GLU A 617 18.63 5.69 3.68
C GLU A 617 17.60 5.06 2.74
N ALA A 618 16.30 5.36 2.94
CA ALA A 618 15.20 4.68 2.27
C ALA A 618 15.22 4.89 0.74
N HIS A 619 15.70 6.05 0.29
CA HIS A 619 15.89 6.36 -1.12
C HIS A 619 17.36 6.25 -1.54
N GLY A 620 18.18 5.55 -0.75
CA GLY A 620 19.60 5.44 -1.01
C GLY A 620 20.36 6.75 -0.76
N SER A 621 21.59 6.84 -1.24
CA SER A 621 22.44 8.01 -1.00
C SER A 621 23.59 8.11 -2.01
N PHE A 622 24.30 9.24 -1.98
CA PHE A 622 25.55 9.43 -2.71
C PHE A 622 26.77 8.76 -2.04
N ALA A 623 26.58 7.99 -0.96
CA ALA A 623 27.69 7.41 -0.19
C ALA A 623 28.42 6.28 -0.93
N THR A 624 27.73 5.57 -1.84
CA THR A 624 28.32 4.51 -2.66
C THR A 624 27.70 4.52 -4.06
N GLN A 625 28.37 3.88 -5.02
CA GLN A 625 27.90 3.79 -6.42
C GLN A 625 28.12 2.39 -7.01
N ARG A 626 27.22 1.99 -7.92
CA ARG A 626 27.24 0.68 -8.56
C ARG A 626 26.79 0.74 -10.02
N CYS A 627 27.30 -0.18 -10.81
CA CYS A 627 26.80 -0.42 -12.17
C CYS A 627 25.32 -0.82 -12.12
N ILE A 628 24.48 -0.23 -12.97
CA ILE A 628 23.05 -0.56 -13.02
C ILE A 628 22.77 -1.98 -13.53
N ASP A 629 23.70 -2.57 -14.30
CA ASP A 629 23.54 -3.88 -14.93
C ASP A 629 24.17 -5.01 -14.12
N CYS A 630 25.49 -4.96 -13.89
CA CYS A 630 26.22 -6.03 -13.19
C CYS A 630 26.28 -5.85 -11.67
N LYS A 631 25.83 -4.70 -11.15
CA LYS A 631 25.83 -4.33 -9.72
C LYS A 631 27.22 -4.27 -9.06
N THR A 632 28.31 -4.31 -9.84
CA THR A 632 29.67 -4.10 -9.33
C THR A 632 29.81 -2.69 -8.76
N THR A 633 30.45 -2.58 -7.60
CA THR A 633 30.79 -1.30 -6.96
C THR A 633 31.81 -0.54 -7.79
N PHE A 634 31.65 0.79 -7.83
CA PHE A 634 32.55 1.68 -8.55
C PHE A 634 33.31 2.58 -7.57
N PRO A 635 34.61 2.89 -7.79
CA PRO A 635 35.40 3.68 -6.84
C PRO A 635 34.90 5.13 -6.68
N ASP A 636 34.99 5.68 -5.46
CA ASP A 636 34.49 7.03 -5.11
C ASP A 636 35.26 8.16 -5.83
N ASP A 637 36.57 8.00 -5.96
CA ASP A 637 37.48 8.94 -6.61
C ASP A 637 37.23 9.01 -8.12
N GLU A 638 37.03 7.85 -8.77
CA GLU A 638 36.64 7.77 -10.17
C GLU A 638 35.24 8.35 -10.41
N MET A 639 34.28 8.06 -9.53
CA MET A 639 32.92 8.58 -9.63
C MET A 639 32.94 10.10 -9.54
N ARG A 640 33.66 10.65 -8.56
CA ARG A 640 33.85 12.08 -8.39
C ARG A 640 34.46 12.70 -9.63
N GLY A 641 35.55 12.11 -10.16
CA GLY A 641 36.17 12.58 -11.39
C GLY A 641 35.18 12.67 -12.55
N CYS A 642 34.38 11.63 -12.77
CA CYS A 642 33.37 11.60 -13.84
C CYS A 642 32.29 12.67 -13.65
N VAL A 643 31.72 12.80 -12.46
CA VAL A 643 30.66 13.77 -12.17
C VAL A 643 31.14 15.22 -12.36
N PHE A 644 32.32 15.56 -11.87
CA PHE A 644 32.86 16.92 -12.00
C PHE A 644 33.35 17.23 -13.43
N ASP A 645 33.79 16.21 -14.18
CA ASP A 645 34.11 16.33 -15.60
C ASP A 645 32.88 16.36 -16.52
N GLY A 646 31.67 16.14 -15.98
CA GLY A 646 30.44 16.03 -16.78
C GLY A 646 30.40 14.78 -17.67
N LYS A 647 31.10 13.71 -17.28
CA LYS A 647 31.15 12.44 -18.02
C LYS A 647 30.27 11.39 -17.38
N VAL A 648 29.66 10.58 -18.22
CA VAL A 648 28.88 9.42 -17.79
C VAL A 648 29.84 8.27 -17.40
N PRO A 649 29.94 7.90 -16.11
CA PRO A 649 30.76 6.77 -15.66
C PRO A 649 30.20 5.44 -16.18
N ARG A 650 31.11 4.59 -16.69
CA ARG A 650 30.80 3.27 -17.21
C ARG A 650 31.62 2.21 -16.48
N CYS A 651 30.99 1.09 -16.22
CA CYS A 651 31.63 -0.10 -15.67
C CYS A 651 32.37 -0.86 -16.78
N ASP A 652 33.31 -1.73 -16.41
CA ASP A 652 34.02 -2.61 -17.33
C ASP A 652 33.08 -3.50 -18.16
N CYS A 653 31.86 -3.78 -17.68
CA CYS A 653 30.85 -4.51 -18.45
C CYS A 653 30.12 -3.65 -19.50
N GLY A 654 30.45 -2.37 -19.62
CA GLY A 654 29.81 -1.38 -20.50
C GLY A 654 28.57 -0.69 -19.91
N GLY A 655 28.05 -1.17 -18.78
CA GLY A 655 26.87 -0.62 -18.12
C GLY A 655 27.14 0.71 -17.40
N ILE A 656 26.11 1.56 -17.33
CA ILE A 656 26.20 2.89 -16.69
C ILE A 656 26.30 2.73 -15.16
N VAL A 657 27.09 3.58 -14.51
CA VAL A 657 27.32 3.52 -13.05
C VAL A 657 26.65 4.69 -12.34
N LYS A 658 25.65 4.46 -11.52
CA LYS A 658 25.01 5.54 -10.75
C LYS A 658 25.33 5.44 -9.26
N PRO A 659 25.24 6.56 -8.50
CA PRO A 659 25.15 6.50 -7.05
C PRO A 659 24.01 5.58 -6.64
N ASP A 660 24.11 4.97 -5.47
CA ASP A 660 23.12 4.06 -4.91
C ASP A 660 21.85 4.79 -4.42
N ILE A 661 21.41 5.81 -5.15
CA ILE A 661 20.12 6.50 -5.02
C ILE A 661 19.06 5.67 -5.73
N VAL A 662 17.91 5.51 -5.10
CA VAL A 662 16.76 4.77 -5.65
C VAL A 662 16.05 5.65 -6.66
N PHE A 663 16.02 5.21 -7.92
CA PHE A 663 15.25 5.87 -8.98
C PHE A 663 13.82 5.34 -9.03
N PHE A 664 12.89 6.10 -9.60
CA PHE A 664 11.57 5.59 -9.96
C PHE A 664 11.72 4.37 -10.88
N GLY A 665 11.02 3.29 -10.52
CA GLY A 665 11.14 1.98 -11.17
C GLY A 665 12.13 1.02 -10.48
N GLU A 666 12.95 1.48 -9.53
CA GLU A 666 13.82 0.63 -8.73
C GLU A 666 13.18 0.20 -7.40
N SER A 667 13.68 -0.91 -6.84
CA SER A 667 13.28 -1.35 -5.49
C SER A 667 14.05 -0.58 -4.42
N LEU A 668 13.40 -0.30 -3.29
CA LEU A 668 14.08 0.28 -2.13
C LEU A 668 15.19 -0.65 -1.60
N PRO A 669 16.17 -0.12 -0.83
CA PRO A 669 17.22 -0.94 -0.24
C PRO A 669 16.64 -1.98 0.70
N ARG A 670 17.22 -3.19 0.72
CA ARG A 670 16.76 -4.30 1.59
C ARG A 670 16.71 -3.91 3.07
N ASP A 671 17.61 -3.02 3.49
CA ASP A 671 17.68 -2.48 4.85
C ASP A 671 16.39 -1.79 5.26
N PHE A 672 15.67 -1.14 4.33
CA PHE A 672 14.39 -0.52 4.61
C PHE A 672 13.36 -1.54 5.11
N GLU A 673 13.14 -2.61 4.35
CA GLU A 673 12.19 -3.67 4.73
C GLU A 673 12.65 -4.42 6.00
N GLN A 674 13.94 -4.75 6.07
CA GLN A 674 14.49 -5.53 7.17
C GLN A 674 14.50 -4.78 8.50
N LYS A 675 14.64 -3.45 8.48
CA LYS A 675 14.71 -2.63 9.70
C LYS A 675 13.38 -1.95 10.03
N ALA A 676 12.37 -1.95 9.15
CA ALA A 676 11.07 -1.30 9.40
C ALA A 676 10.37 -1.77 10.70
N PHE A 677 10.58 -3.01 11.15
CA PHE A 677 10.04 -3.50 12.42
C PHE A 677 10.51 -2.69 13.65
N ASN A 678 11.64 -1.97 13.54
CA ASN A 678 12.11 -1.08 14.60
C ASN A 678 11.10 0.02 14.93
N VAL A 679 10.28 0.45 13.95
CA VAL A 679 9.22 1.43 14.19
C VAL A 679 8.12 0.86 15.09
N ALA A 680 7.77 -0.41 14.92
CA ALA A 680 6.80 -1.09 15.79
C ALA A 680 7.32 -1.27 17.22
N MET A 681 8.64 -1.46 17.36
CA MET A 681 9.34 -1.60 18.66
C MET A 681 9.65 -0.26 19.34
N ALA A 682 9.43 0.86 18.65
CA ALA A 682 9.71 2.20 19.17
C ALA A 682 8.84 2.53 20.39
N ASP A 683 9.41 3.25 21.34
CA ASP A 683 8.63 3.84 22.43
C ASP A 683 8.08 5.21 22.04
N ILE A 684 8.70 5.87 21.07
CA ILE A 684 8.26 7.14 20.50
C ILE A 684 8.79 7.26 19.07
N VAL A 685 7.98 7.84 18.17
CA VAL A 685 8.36 8.13 16.79
C VAL A 685 8.37 9.63 16.58
N LEU A 686 9.52 10.17 16.19
CA LEU A 686 9.69 11.58 15.79
C LEU A 686 9.64 11.67 14.26
N ILE A 687 8.84 12.58 13.73
CA ILE A 687 8.61 12.77 12.30
C ILE A 687 8.99 14.21 11.98
N LEU A 688 10.07 14.41 11.23
CA LEU A 688 10.62 15.73 10.98
C LEU A 688 10.67 16.01 9.47
N GLY A 689 10.13 17.15 9.04
CA GLY A 689 10.39 17.70 7.71
C GLY A 689 10.00 16.79 6.54
N THR A 690 8.89 16.06 6.62
CA THR A 690 8.45 15.20 5.52
C THR A 690 6.98 15.44 5.18
N SER A 691 6.63 15.33 3.90
CA SER A 691 5.25 15.41 3.43
C SER A 691 4.45 14.12 3.66
N LEU A 692 5.12 13.01 4.03
CA LEU A 692 4.54 11.66 4.12
C LEU A 692 3.70 11.27 2.90
N SER A 693 4.15 11.63 1.70
CA SER A 693 3.40 11.38 0.45
C SER A 693 3.97 10.26 -0.42
N VAL A 694 5.20 9.81 -0.14
CA VAL A 694 5.90 8.78 -0.92
C VAL A 694 5.86 7.46 -0.18
N TYR A 695 5.20 6.47 -0.78
CA TYR A 695 5.18 5.11 -0.28
C TYR A 695 6.40 4.32 -0.80
N PRO A 696 6.94 3.38 -0.01
CA PRO A 696 6.40 2.86 1.27
C PRO A 696 6.76 3.67 2.53
N PHE A 697 7.60 4.72 2.43
CA PHE A 697 8.06 5.49 3.59
C PHE A 697 6.92 6.12 4.41
N ALA A 698 5.90 6.66 3.72
CA ALA A 698 4.71 7.27 4.32
C ALA A 698 3.94 6.33 5.27
N GLY A 699 4.11 5.00 5.14
CA GLY A 699 3.48 4.01 6.00
C GLY A 699 4.21 3.76 7.33
N LEU A 700 5.48 4.17 7.46
CA LEU A 700 6.28 3.91 8.68
C LEU A 700 5.63 4.47 9.96
N PRO A 701 5.13 5.72 10.02
CA PRO A 701 4.49 6.25 11.22
C PRO A 701 3.28 5.43 11.71
N GLU A 702 2.63 4.68 10.83
CA GLU A 702 1.47 3.86 11.19
C GLU A 702 1.86 2.53 11.84
N MET A 703 3.09 2.06 11.61
CA MET A 703 3.65 0.87 12.25
C MET A 703 3.91 1.08 13.74
N ALA A 704 3.98 2.33 14.21
CA ALA A 704 4.13 2.65 15.62
C ALA A 704 2.98 2.02 16.43
N THR A 705 3.31 1.26 17.48
CA THR A 705 2.31 0.60 18.32
C THR A 705 1.35 1.61 18.95
N ARG A 706 0.07 1.26 19.07
CA ARG A 706 -0.94 2.14 19.70
C ARG A 706 -0.55 2.49 21.15
N GLY A 707 -0.82 3.72 21.56
CA GLY A 707 -0.41 4.26 22.87
C GLY A 707 1.06 4.64 22.96
N LYS A 708 1.83 4.55 21.87
CA LYS A 708 3.17 5.16 21.75
C LYS A 708 3.04 6.53 21.09
N PRO A 709 3.66 7.59 21.67
CA PRO A 709 3.57 8.93 21.10
C PRO A 709 4.17 9.01 19.69
N ARG A 710 3.56 9.84 18.84
CA ARG A 710 4.15 10.28 17.57
C ARG A 710 4.23 11.79 17.57
N VAL A 711 5.38 12.33 17.22
CA VAL A 711 5.64 13.77 17.29
C VAL A 711 5.98 14.26 15.90
N LEU A 712 5.17 15.19 15.38
CA LEU A 712 5.41 15.83 14.09
C LEU A 712 6.02 17.21 14.31
N LEU A 713 7.22 17.44 13.77
CA LEU A 713 7.85 18.76 13.64
C LEU A 713 7.90 19.08 12.15
N ASN A 714 6.98 19.89 11.65
CA ASN A 714 6.86 20.14 10.21
C ASN A 714 6.14 21.45 9.89
N MET A 715 6.41 22.03 8.72
CA MET A 715 5.75 23.28 8.26
C MET A 715 4.23 23.12 8.11
N GLU A 716 3.79 21.92 7.76
CA GLU A 716 2.39 21.59 7.50
C GLU A 716 1.98 20.31 8.21
N ARG A 717 0.67 20.13 8.37
CA ARG A 717 0.10 18.85 8.81
C ARG A 717 0.17 17.86 7.66
N VAL A 718 0.61 16.65 7.97
CA VAL A 718 0.89 15.63 6.96
C VAL A 718 0.45 14.26 7.41
N GLY A 719 0.01 13.45 6.45
CA GLY A 719 -0.52 12.11 6.71
C GLY A 719 -1.64 12.10 7.74
N ARG A 720 -1.66 11.07 8.60
CA ARG A 720 -2.66 10.91 9.66
C ARG A 720 -2.13 11.33 11.04
N ILE A 721 -1.09 12.15 11.10
CA ILE A 721 -0.51 12.57 12.38
C ILE A 721 -1.42 13.62 13.01
N GLY A 722 -1.82 13.38 14.26
CA GLY A 722 -2.84 14.17 14.97
C GLY A 722 -4.15 13.43 15.18
N SER A 723 -4.28 12.21 14.62
CA SER A 723 -5.45 11.35 14.78
C SER A 723 -5.40 10.43 16.00
N ARG A 724 -4.23 10.27 16.64
CA ARG A 724 -4.09 9.44 17.87
C ARG A 724 -4.05 10.31 19.14
N PRO A 725 -4.50 9.78 20.29
CA PRO A 725 -4.57 10.56 21.54
C PRO A 725 -3.23 11.15 22.02
N ASP A 726 -2.11 10.50 21.72
CA ASP A 726 -0.75 10.90 22.10
C ASP A 726 0.05 11.54 20.95
N ASP A 727 -0.59 11.87 19.83
CA ASP A 727 0.08 12.61 18.77
C ASP A 727 0.32 14.06 19.20
N VAL A 728 1.53 14.56 18.98
CA VAL A 728 1.92 15.96 19.24
C VAL A 728 2.40 16.60 17.95
N LEU A 729 1.82 17.75 17.62
CA LEU A 729 2.12 18.47 16.38
C LEU A 729 2.71 19.84 16.72
N GLU A 730 3.95 20.05 16.32
CA GLU A 730 4.60 21.37 16.33
C GLU A 730 4.70 21.86 14.90
N ILE A 731 3.82 22.78 14.54
CA ILE A 731 3.72 23.31 13.17
C ILE A 731 4.62 24.53 13.01
N GLY A 732 5.57 24.43 12.08
CA GLY A 732 6.57 25.46 11.79
C GLY A 732 7.88 24.85 11.29
N SER A 733 8.94 25.66 11.27
CA SER A 733 10.27 25.19 10.86
C SER A 733 10.76 24.03 11.75
N CYS A 734 11.32 23.01 11.12
CA CYS A 734 11.85 21.82 11.80
C CYS A 734 12.92 22.18 12.84
N ASP A 735 13.81 23.13 12.53
CA ASP A 735 14.86 23.55 13.45
C ASP A 735 14.30 24.28 14.68
N GLU A 736 13.22 25.03 14.51
CA GLU A 736 12.54 25.68 15.64
C GLU A 736 11.84 24.65 16.53
N GLY A 737 11.09 23.73 15.91
CA GLY A 737 10.43 22.65 16.65
C GLY A 737 11.45 21.79 17.39
N THR A 738 12.60 21.54 16.77
CA THR A 738 13.73 20.81 17.37
C THR A 738 14.33 21.59 18.54
N ARG A 739 14.55 22.90 18.41
CA ARG A 739 15.02 23.75 19.52
C ARG A 739 14.04 23.76 20.68
N LYS A 740 12.74 23.90 20.42
CA LYS A 740 11.69 23.84 21.45
C LYS A 740 11.66 22.50 22.18
N LEU A 741 11.82 21.39 21.44
CA LEU A 741 11.92 20.07 22.05
C LEU A 741 13.21 19.92 22.87
N ALA A 742 14.33 20.45 22.38
CA ALA A 742 15.60 20.47 23.11
C ALA A 742 15.52 21.34 24.38
N ASP A 743 14.85 22.50 24.33
CA ASP A 743 14.58 23.35 25.49
C ASP A 743 13.78 22.55 26.53
N ALA A 744 12.72 21.85 26.11
CA ALA A 744 11.90 21.01 26.97
C ALA A 744 12.66 19.82 27.58
N LEU A 745 13.64 19.27 26.85
CA LEU A 745 14.53 18.20 27.32
C LEU A 745 15.66 18.70 28.22
N GLY A 746 15.91 20.01 28.26
CA GLY A 746 17.06 20.63 28.92
C GLY A 746 18.37 20.44 28.15
N TRP A 747 18.32 20.23 26.84
CA TRP A 747 19.47 19.94 25.97
C TRP A 747 19.85 21.09 25.03
N ARG A 748 19.27 22.28 25.20
CA ARG A 748 19.46 23.40 24.27
C ARG A 748 20.93 23.78 24.07
N GLU A 749 21.64 24.04 25.15
CA GLU A 749 23.05 24.46 25.07
C GLU A 749 23.94 23.37 24.47
N GLU A 750 23.69 22.11 24.82
CA GLU A 750 24.41 20.94 24.29
C GLU A 750 24.14 20.75 22.79
N LEU A 751 22.90 20.96 22.34
CA LEU A 751 22.51 20.90 20.94
C LEU A 751 23.19 22.00 20.12
N GLU A 752 23.12 23.26 20.58
CA GLU A 752 23.74 24.39 19.87
C GLU A 752 25.27 24.24 19.82
N THR A 753 25.88 23.78 20.91
CA THR A 753 27.33 23.49 20.96
C THR A 753 27.70 22.38 19.97
N LEU A 754 26.94 21.28 19.94
CA LEU A 754 27.19 20.17 19.02
C LEU A 754 27.03 20.62 17.57
N TRP A 755 25.96 21.34 17.26
CA TRP A 755 25.71 21.84 15.91
C TRP A 755 26.83 22.77 15.44
N ARG A 756 27.22 23.76 16.25
CA ARG A 756 28.34 24.68 15.93
C ARG A 756 29.68 23.97 15.79
N GLN A 757 29.92 22.90 16.55
CA GLN A 757 31.11 22.06 16.37
C GLN A 757 31.11 21.28 15.06
N VAL A 758 29.94 20.84 14.58
CA VAL A 758 29.80 20.08 13.33
C VAL A 758 29.95 20.98 12.12
N VAL A 759 29.29 22.15 12.10
CA VAL A 759 29.26 23.02 10.91
C VAL A 759 30.27 24.17 10.94
N GLY A 760 30.79 24.53 12.12
CA GLY A 760 31.61 25.72 12.31
C GLY A 760 30.78 26.99 12.57
N GLU A 761 31.37 27.95 13.28
CA GLU A 761 30.66 29.19 13.69
C GLU A 761 30.17 30.04 12.52
N GLU A 762 30.97 30.13 11.45
CA GLU A 762 30.63 30.94 10.28
C GLU A 762 29.39 30.40 9.55
N GLU A 763 29.34 29.08 9.34
CA GLU A 763 28.22 28.43 8.66
C GLU A 763 26.96 28.42 9.53
N ALA A 764 27.11 28.21 10.85
CA ALA A 764 25.99 28.30 11.78
C ALA A 764 25.33 29.70 11.73
N GLU A 765 26.12 30.76 11.63
CA GLU A 765 25.60 32.12 11.50
C GLU A 765 24.92 32.36 10.14
N LYS A 766 25.48 31.83 9.04
CA LYS A 766 24.84 31.89 7.71
C LYS A 766 23.48 31.20 7.70
N GLN A 767 23.35 30.02 8.29
CA GLN A 767 22.06 29.30 8.39
C GLN A 767 21.04 30.05 9.24
N LEU A 768 21.47 30.76 10.29
CA LEU A 768 20.59 31.63 11.08
C LEU A 768 20.12 32.86 10.30
N GLN A 769 21.01 33.46 9.49
CA GLN A 769 20.70 34.64 8.67
C GLN A 769 19.79 34.31 7.48
N ARG A 770 20.03 33.21 6.76
CA ARG A 770 19.16 32.72 5.67
C ARG A 770 17.71 32.52 6.11
N ARG A 771 17.51 32.23 7.40
CA ARG A 771 16.17 32.08 8.00
C ARG A 771 15.47 33.42 8.28
N ALA A 772 16.23 34.51 8.41
CA ALA A 772 15.68 35.85 8.65
C ALA A 772 15.25 36.57 7.35
N SER A 773 15.79 36.17 6.18
CA SER A 773 15.50 36.71 4.85
C SER A 773 14.69 35.73 3.98
N VAL A 774 13.46 35.38 4.38
CA VAL A 774 12.62 34.47 3.55
C VAL A 774 11.88 35.26 2.48
N ASP A 775 12.45 35.30 1.27
CA ASP A 775 11.79 35.12 -0.05
C ASP A 775 12.77 35.44 -1.21
N GLU A 776 13.79 36.29 -1.02
CA GLU A 776 14.70 36.72 -2.10
C GLU A 776 15.91 35.77 -2.33
N ASP A 777 16.52 35.20 -1.29
CA ASP A 777 17.77 34.41 -1.43
C ASP A 777 17.55 32.99 -2.04
N ALA A 778 16.37 32.40 -1.81
CA ALA A 778 16.06 31.06 -2.30
C ALA A 778 15.81 31.02 -3.83
N GLU A 779 15.32 32.12 -4.41
CA GLU A 779 15.16 32.26 -5.85
C GLU A 779 16.53 32.44 -6.54
N ASP A 780 17.44 33.22 -5.93
CA ASP A 780 18.79 33.47 -6.46
C ASP A 780 19.70 32.22 -6.43
N GLU A 781 19.68 31.42 -5.35
CA GLU A 781 20.48 30.19 -5.25
C GLU A 781 19.96 29.10 -6.21
N MET A 782 18.64 29.04 -6.40
CA MET A 782 17.98 28.16 -7.37
C MET A 782 18.28 28.56 -8.82
N GLN A 783 18.33 29.86 -9.11
CA GLN A 783 18.69 30.35 -10.44
C GLN A 783 20.12 29.92 -10.81
N ARG A 784 21.07 29.99 -9.87
CA ARG A 784 22.45 29.51 -10.08
C ARG A 784 22.53 28.00 -10.33
N LEU A 785 21.77 27.20 -9.55
CA LEU A 785 21.68 25.74 -9.75
C LEU A 785 21.15 25.41 -11.16
N THR A 786 20.12 26.13 -11.61
CA THR A 786 19.50 25.90 -12.91
C THR A 786 20.39 26.34 -14.07
N GLU A 787 21.06 27.49 -13.95
CA GLU A 787 22.03 28.00 -14.94
C GLU A 787 23.24 27.05 -15.10
N GLY A 788 23.75 26.50 -13.99
CA GLY A 788 24.84 25.52 -14.02
C GLY A 788 24.48 24.21 -14.73
N ILE A 789 23.22 23.78 -14.65
CA ILE A 789 22.73 22.59 -15.36
C ILE A 789 22.55 22.88 -16.86
N GLU A 790 22.02 24.04 -17.24
CA GLU A 790 21.89 24.44 -18.65
C GLU A 790 23.24 24.56 -19.36
N GLU A 791 24.27 25.07 -18.68
CA GLU A 791 25.62 25.17 -19.24
C GLU A 791 26.28 23.79 -19.44
N ALA A 792 26.06 22.85 -18.50
CA ALA A 792 26.57 21.48 -18.63
C ALA A 792 25.96 20.76 -19.84
N LEU A 793 24.67 20.90 -20.08
CA LEU A 793 23.96 20.24 -21.18
C LEU A 793 24.29 20.83 -22.57
N ARG A 794 24.84 22.04 -22.65
CA ARG A 794 25.28 22.65 -23.92
C ARG A 794 26.67 22.19 -24.39
N LEU A 795 27.44 21.48 -23.55
CA LEU A 795 28.83 21.10 -23.83
C LEU A 795 28.98 19.66 -24.40
N GLU A 796 27.89 18.91 -24.57
CA GLU A 796 27.90 17.45 -24.83
C GLU A 796 27.95 17.01 -26.31
N GLU A 797 28.48 17.82 -27.23
CA GLU A 797 28.72 17.35 -28.62
C GLU A 797 30.14 16.75 -28.83
N ALA A 798 30.92 16.47 -27.78
CA ALA A 798 32.28 15.96 -27.96
C ALA A 798 32.74 14.88 -26.95
N ASP A 799 32.98 13.68 -27.51
CA ASP A 799 33.95 12.65 -27.09
C ASP A 799 33.44 11.49 -26.19
N ASP A 800 33.02 10.42 -26.86
CA ASP A 800 32.44 9.19 -26.31
C ASP A 800 33.54 8.12 -26.03
N ARG A 801 34.52 8.44 -25.17
CA ARG A 801 35.64 7.53 -24.82
C ARG A 801 35.58 7.01 -23.38
N PRO A 802 35.91 5.71 -23.12
CA PRO A 802 35.88 5.12 -21.78
C PRO A 802 36.84 5.80 -20.80
N CYS A 803 36.38 6.03 -19.56
CA CYS A 803 37.17 6.67 -18.50
C CYS A 803 38.35 5.79 -18.01
N SER A 804 38.34 4.49 -18.31
CA SER A 804 39.31 3.50 -17.81
C SER A 804 40.68 3.50 -18.50
N SER A 805 40.92 4.32 -19.53
CA SER A 805 42.19 4.32 -20.27
C SER A 805 43.13 5.50 -19.98
N ARG A 806 42.86 6.34 -18.96
CA ARG A 806 43.71 7.50 -18.64
C ARG A 806 44.68 7.31 -17.47
N GLY A 807 44.64 6.18 -16.78
CA GLY A 807 45.54 5.87 -15.66
C GLY A 807 47.02 5.73 -16.05
N GLU A 808 47.35 5.50 -17.32
CA GLU A 808 48.73 5.25 -17.77
C GLU A 808 49.33 6.41 -18.59
N GLU A 809 48.52 7.30 -19.20
CA GLU A 809 49.06 8.42 -19.99
C GLU A 809 49.37 9.67 -19.15
N ASP A 810 48.65 9.91 -18.04
CA ASP A 810 48.87 11.12 -17.20
C ASP A 810 50.11 11.01 -16.29
N GLN A 811 50.62 9.80 -16.05
CA GLN A 811 51.92 9.63 -15.37
C GLN A 811 53.11 9.95 -16.30
N SER A 812 52.96 9.81 -17.63
CA SER A 812 54.01 10.16 -18.59
C SER A 812 54.10 11.68 -18.84
N ARG A 813 52.96 12.38 -18.84
CA ARG A 813 52.89 13.83 -19.05
C ARG A 813 53.22 14.65 -17.81
N ALA A 814 52.97 14.12 -16.61
CA ALA A 814 53.43 14.74 -15.36
C ALA A 814 54.95 14.63 -15.17
N ALA A 815 55.58 13.57 -15.68
CA ALA A 815 57.03 13.39 -15.66
C ALA A 815 57.75 14.36 -16.63
N GLU A 816 57.26 14.54 -17.86
CA GLU A 816 57.86 15.48 -18.83
C GLU A 816 57.65 16.96 -18.47
N ARG A 817 56.58 17.30 -17.73
CA ARG A 817 56.35 18.68 -17.24
C ARG A 817 57.14 19.03 -15.98
N ALA A 818 57.66 18.04 -15.26
CA ALA A 818 58.54 18.24 -14.11
C ALA A 818 60.00 18.47 -14.53
N GLU A 819 60.45 17.94 -15.68
CA GLU A 819 61.81 18.16 -16.19
C GLU A 819 61.98 19.46 -16.99
N ALA A 820 60.90 20.05 -17.51
CA ALA A 820 60.96 21.30 -18.28
C ALA A 820 60.89 22.60 -17.44
N LYS A 821 60.89 22.51 -16.10
CA LYS A 821 60.86 23.68 -15.19
C LYS A 821 62.16 23.93 -14.41
N LEU A 822 63.25 23.23 -14.74
CA LEU A 822 64.59 23.46 -14.20
C LEU A 822 65.57 23.81 -15.32
N SER A 823 65.34 24.92 -16.01
CA SER A 823 66.40 25.55 -16.79
C SER A 823 66.18 27.05 -16.94
N SER A 824 67.23 27.82 -16.65
CA SER A 824 67.48 29.25 -16.86
C SER A 824 67.46 30.16 -15.60
N PRO A 825 68.38 31.15 -15.54
CA PRO A 825 69.28 31.34 -14.38
C PRO A 825 69.10 32.70 -13.68
N PRO A 826 69.85 32.98 -12.60
CA PRO A 826 70.20 34.35 -12.28
C PRO A 826 71.71 34.60 -12.29
N HIS A 827 72.05 35.74 -12.88
CA HIS A 827 73.35 36.39 -12.86
C HIS A 827 73.57 37.13 -11.52
N ASP A 828 74.82 37.08 -11.07
CA ASP A 828 75.62 38.03 -10.27
C ASP A 828 75.13 38.62 -8.94
N GLY A 829 75.97 38.41 -7.91
CA GLY A 829 75.96 39.18 -6.67
C GLY A 829 76.86 38.59 -5.57
N ALA A 830 78.12 39.04 -5.56
CA ALA A 830 79.24 38.83 -4.64
C ALA A 830 79.03 38.37 -3.17
N ASP A 831 80.08 37.69 -2.71
CA ASP A 831 80.82 37.82 -1.43
C ASP A 831 80.74 36.72 -0.34
N ASP A 832 81.96 36.24 -0.04
CA ASP A 832 82.55 35.72 1.21
C ASP A 832 81.96 34.51 1.98
N GLY A 833 82.79 33.45 2.02
CA GLY A 833 83.35 32.95 3.29
C GLY A 833 82.77 31.66 3.91
N GLY A 834 83.62 30.63 4.05
CA GLY A 834 83.70 29.84 5.30
C GLY A 834 83.25 28.37 5.30
N ASP A 835 84.26 27.49 5.26
CA ASP A 835 84.49 26.23 6.00
C ASP A 835 83.35 25.39 6.64
N GLY A 836 83.53 24.06 6.51
CA GLY A 836 83.33 23.04 7.55
C GLY A 836 81.96 22.35 7.55
N ASP A 837 81.81 21.06 7.24
CA ASP A 837 82.27 19.84 7.92
C ASP A 837 81.07 19.08 8.55
N GLU A 838 81.09 17.76 8.35
CA GLU A 838 80.43 16.67 9.07
C GLU A 838 78.95 16.70 9.54
N GLY A 839 78.28 15.56 9.34
CA GLY A 839 77.69 14.88 10.50
C GLY A 839 76.21 14.46 10.45
N LYS A 840 76.01 13.18 10.13
CA LYS A 840 74.86 12.29 10.42
C LYS A 840 74.13 12.48 11.77
N ARG A 841 72.88 11.97 11.77
CA ARG A 841 72.00 11.43 12.86
C ARG A 841 70.85 12.39 13.23
N VAL A 842 69.58 12.00 13.35
CA VAL A 842 68.85 10.71 13.48
C VAL A 842 67.55 10.83 12.68
#